data_AF-A0A7S3RS78-F1
#
_entry.id   AF-A0A7S3RS78-F1
#
_cell.length_a   1.000
_cell.length_b   1.000
_cell.length_c   1.000
_cell.angle_alpha   90.00
_cell.angle_beta   90.00
_cell.angle_gamma   90.00
#
_symmetry.space_group_name_H-M   'P 1'
#
loop_
_entity.id
_entity.type
_entity.pdbx_description
1 polymer ?
#
loop_
_entity_poly.entity_id
_entity_poly.type
_entity_poly.pdbx_seq_one_letter_code
_entity_poly.pdbx_strand_id
1 'polypeptide(L)'
;MPHEATPLTRLRPEEVPAIRRDPVDPKARLAAEPIVEAIRTGGEPALRSYAEKFGELTEGAPLLLEREKELKAAWESISQEQRNCLSRTAQRIRHFARSQLASAQEISVPIPGGEAGHTLAPVEAAGCYAPGGRYPLPSTVLMTAVTARVAGCSRVVVASPRPTAITLAAAYIAEADVLIPVGGAQAIAALAYGAGPIGACDAVVGPGNMYVTAAKSLVAGRVAIDMLAGPSECLVIADHTASAKVVAADLLAQAEHDPSALPALICLSEDFVDAVDAEIAIQLAELETKETAAVALKNGYAVVVKDIEAACEMSDRLAVEHVELHVQDEMAVARKLKHYGGLFVGSGAAEVLGDYGAGPNHTLPTGGTARSYGGLSVFTFLRTRTWMRVDDPLAACTMIADAKALGEMEGLMGHAAAAAVRLPRHSGSGEALTGSAALKKNLSTKDWDTKGNRLHFALPKKGRIAEKCLKFLAAAGLEYDRPDRVDVALVRNMPITIIFLPAGDIAQYVGEGNVDLGITGEDIIAEAGVSVQKEMQLGFGKCRLSLLVPNEHRDARPADYAGHRIVTSFPEVAKAYFAPLDAAAGVKTSIKFVSGSVEAACKLGLADAVIDLVETGTTMRAAGLCELVSLLETQAVLISNPHSPHRELITMIKARIQGHLDSTKYELIQYNASRAILPECIKLTPGKKSPTIQPLEDADFVAVSAMVPVKQVAKIVDALIAVGATDIMVFTIKDCRV
;
A
#
# COMPACT_ATOMS: atom_id res chain seq x y z
N MET A 1 19.71 -43.55 24.79
CA MET A 1 18.36 -44.14 24.69
C MET A 1 18.07 -44.22 23.20
N PRO A 2 17.78 -45.39 22.60
CA PRO A 2 17.30 -45.41 21.22
C PRO A 2 16.00 -44.59 21.18
N HIS A 3 15.90 -43.67 20.23
CA HIS A 3 14.66 -42.93 20.00
C HIS A 3 13.62 -43.95 19.52
N GLU A 4 12.77 -44.46 20.41
CA GLU A 4 11.58 -45.20 20.01
C GLU A 4 10.77 -44.29 19.07
N ALA A 5 10.58 -44.75 17.83
CA ALA A 5 9.74 -44.06 16.88
C ALA A 5 8.37 -43.85 17.54
N THR A 6 7.96 -42.59 17.70
CA THR A 6 6.67 -42.28 18.31
C THR A 6 5.61 -42.59 17.26
N PRO A 7 4.68 -43.53 17.51
CA PRO A 7 3.59 -43.80 16.59
C PRO A 7 2.75 -42.54 16.37
N LEU A 8 2.05 -42.47 15.23
CA LEU A 8 1.14 -41.35 14.97
C LEU A 8 0.07 -41.25 16.06
N THR A 9 -0.26 -40.03 16.46
CA THR A 9 -1.33 -39.80 17.43
C THR A 9 -2.66 -40.25 16.84
N ARG A 10 -3.37 -41.19 17.47
CA ARG A 10 -4.71 -41.60 17.02
C ARG A 10 -5.74 -40.58 17.46
N LEU A 11 -6.48 -40.02 16.51
CA LEU A 11 -7.56 -39.08 16.75
C LEU A 11 -8.87 -39.62 16.21
N ARG A 12 -9.95 -39.43 16.95
CA ARG A 12 -11.31 -39.62 16.42
C ARG A 12 -11.65 -38.46 15.47
N PRO A 13 -12.55 -38.66 14.49
CA PRO A 13 -12.93 -37.60 13.56
C PRO A 13 -13.37 -36.29 14.23
N GLU A 14 -14.04 -36.35 15.38
CA GLU A 14 -14.45 -35.19 16.17
C GLU A 14 -13.30 -34.46 16.88
N GLU A 15 -12.14 -35.11 17.07
CA GLU A 15 -10.96 -34.57 17.75
C GLU A 15 -10.02 -33.85 16.78
N VAL A 16 -10.16 -34.09 15.48
CA VAL A 16 -9.34 -33.46 14.45
C VAL A 16 -9.64 -31.95 14.41
N PRO A 17 -8.66 -31.07 14.71
CA PRO A 17 -8.90 -29.65 14.84
C PRO A 17 -9.32 -29.03 13.49
N ALA A 18 -10.21 -28.04 13.53
CA ALA A 18 -10.45 -27.19 12.38
C ALA A 18 -9.18 -26.34 12.11
N ILE A 19 -8.51 -26.57 10.99
CA ILE A 19 -7.34 -25.78 10.62
C ILE A 19 -7.82 -24.46 10.00
N ARG A 20 -7.82 -23.41 10.82
CA ARG A 20 -7.92 -22.00 10.41
C ARG A 20 -6.90 -21.21 11.23
N ARG A 21 -5.62 -21.50 10.99
CA ARG A 21 -4.55 -20.81 11.69
C ARG A 21 -4.33 -19.45 11.04
N ASP A 22 -4.05 -18.43 11.85
CA ASP A 22 -3.47 -17.21 11.31
C ASP A 22 -2.07 -17.58 10.78
N PRO A 23 -1.79 -17.42 9.47
CA PRO A 23 -0.50 -17.78 8.91
C PRO A 23 0.64 -16.87 9.43
N VAL A 24 0.31 -15.74 10.07
CA VAL A 24 1.29 -14.79 10.60
C VAL A 24 1.42 -14.95 12.11
N ASP A 25 2.54 -15.50 12.55
CA ASP A 25 2.87 -15.51 13.98
C ASP A 25 3.04 -14.07 14.51
N PRO A 26 2.33 -13.68 15.59
CA PRO A 26 2.40 -12.32 16.12
C PRO A 26 3.81 -11.89 16.56
N LYS A 27 4.62 -12.81 17.10
CA LYS A 27 6.00 -12.51 17.51
C LYS A 27 6.90 -12.33 16.30
N ALA A 28 6.74 -13.16 15.27
CA ALA A 28 7.43 -12.98 14.00
C ALA A 28 7.09 -11.64 13.35
N ARG A 29 5.82 -11.22 13.39
CA ARG A 29 5.38 -9.92 12.88
C ARG A 29 6.04 -8.75 13.61
N LEU A 30 5.99 -8.75 14.95
CA LEU A 30 6.63 -7.72 15.77
C LEU A 30 8.15 -7.64 15.53
N ALA A 31 8.80 -8.77 15.24
CA ALA A 31 10.23 -8.82 14.92
C ALA A 31 10.53 -8.35 13.48
N ALA A 32 9.68 -8.68 12.51
CA ALA A 32 9.87 -8.33 11.11
C ALA A 32 9.57 -6.85 10.81
N GLU A 33 8.59 -6.25 11.49
CA GLU A 33 8.16 -4.87 11.28
C GLU A 33 9.29 -3.82 11.32
N PRO A 34 10.15 -3.76 12.36
CA PRO A 34 11.26 -2.80 12.38
C PRO A 34 12.32 -3.08 11.29
N ILE A 35 12.48 -4.34 10.86
CA ILE A 35 13.40 -4.69 9.77
C ILE A 35 12.84 -4.15 8.45
N VAL A 36 11.56 -4.44 8.16
CA VAL A 36 10.88 -3.97 6.95
C VAL A 36 10.90 -2.44 6.88
N GLU A 37 10.60 -1.76 7.99
CA GLU A 37 10.63 -0.30 8.07
C GLU A 37 12.04 0.26 7.83
N ALA A 38 13.06 -0.35 8.43
CA ALA A 38 14.45 0.07 8.23
C ALA A 38 14.88 -0.05 6.76
N ILE A 39 14.49 -1.11 6.04
CA ILE A 39 14.76 -1.23 4.60
C ILE A 39 13.97 -0.18 3.81
N ARG A 40 12.69 0.02 4.16
CA ARG A 40 11.83 1.01 3.49
C ARG A 40 12.39 2.43 3.55
N THR A 41 12.93 2.85 4.69
CA THR A 41 13.48 4.20 4.88
C THR A 41 14.96 4.31 4.56
N GLY A 42 15.72 3.23 4.79
CA GLY A 42 17.18 3.22 4.73
C GLY A 42 17.78 2.60 3.47
N GLY A 43 16.99 1.91 2.65
CA GLY A 43 17.42 1.36 1.34
C GLY A 43 18.62 0.41 1.43
N GLU A 44 19.55 0.55 0.49
CA GLU A 44 20.73 -0.32 0.36
C GLU A 44 21.62 -0.39 1.62
N PRO A 45 21.99 0.74 2.26
CA PRO A 45 22.78 0.69 3.50
C PRO A 45 22.13 -0.16 4.61
N ALA A 46 20.81 -0.03 4.79
CA ALA A 46 20.09 -0.82 5.79
C ALA A 46 20.10 -2.32 5.44
N LEU A 47 19.92 -2.66 4.16
CA LEU A 47 19.97 -4.04 3.69
C LEU A 47 21.33 -4.70 3.96
N ARG A 48 22.42 -4.00 3.63
CA ARG A 48 23.79 -4.49 3.90
C ARG A 48 24.00 -4.73 5.38
N SER A 49 23.62 -3.76 6.23
CA SER A 49 23.77 -3.87 7.67
C SER A 49 23.05 -5.10 8.25
N TYR A 50 21.83 -5.39 7.81
CA TYR A 50 21.12 -6.61 8.24
C TYR A 50 21.75 -7.89 7.67
N ALA A 51 22.14 -7.89 6.40
CA ALA A 51 22.77 -9.05 5.78
C ALA A 51 24.11 -9.41 6.46
N GLU A 52 24.94 -8.41 6.82
CA GLU A 52 26.17 -8.59 7.58
C GLU A 52 25.88 -9.06 9.01
N LYS A 53 24.88 -8.47 9.68
CA LYS A 53 24.46 -8.86 11.04
C LYS A 53 24.02 -10.32 11.11
N PHE A 54 23.35 -10.83 10.07
CA PHE A 54 22.91 -12.23 10.00
C PHE A 54 23.96 -13.16 9.36
N GLY A 55 25.15 -12.65 9.02
CA GLY A 55 26.24 -13.44 8.43
C GLY A 55 25.92 -13.97 7.03
N GLU A 56 25.03 -13.29 6.30
CA GLU A 56 24.65 -13.63 4.92
C GLU A 56 25.61 -12.99 3.91
N LEU A 57 26.16 -11.82 4.25
CA LEU A 57 27.14 -11.09 3.47
C LEU A 57 28.37 -10.73 4.30
N THR A 58 29.54 -10.78 3.67
CA THR A 58 30.77 -10.20 4.22
C THR A 58 30.88 -8.73 3.84
N GLU A 59 31.60 -7.95 4.64
CA GLU A 59 31.84 -6.53 4.36
C GLU A 59 32.43 -6.34 2.95
N GLY A 60 31.84 -5.42 2.18
CA GLY A 60 32.27 -5.12 0.80
C GLY A 60 31.85 -6.13 -0.28
N ALA A 61 31.18 -7.23 0.07
CA ALA A 61 30.68 -8.18 -0.92
C ALA A 61 29.57 -7.58 -1.82
N PRO A 62 29.45 -8.05 -3.08
CA PRO A 62 28.41 -7.57 -3.98
C PRO A 62 27.01 -7.96 -3.49
N LEU A 63 26.08 -7.01 -3.54
CA LEU A 63 24.66 -7.26 -3.25
C LEU A 63 23.92 -7.94 -4.40
N LEU A 64 24.44 -7.80 -5.62
CA LEU A 64 23.86 -8.37 -6.83
C LEU A 64 24.87 -9.33 -7.45
N LEU A 65 24.40 -10.53 -7.71
CA LEU A 65 25.07 -11.52 -8.54
C LEU A 65 24.36 -11.52 -9.90
N GLU A 66 25.08 -11.10 -10.94
CA GLU A 66 24.53 -10.88 -12.28
C GLU A 66 24.46 -12.19 -13.08
N ARG A 67 23.42 -12.31 -13.92
CA ARG A 67 23.19 -13.52 -14.70
C ARG A 67 24.38 -13.93 -15.57
N GLU A 68 24.92 -13.00 -16.35
CA GLU A 68 26.01 -13.28 -17.31
C GLU A 68 27.42 -13.28 -16.68
N LYS A 69 27.51 -13.11 -15.35
CA LYS A 69 28.76 -13.18 -14.59
C LYS A 69 28.69 -14.34 -13.60
N GLU A 70 28.25 -14.07 -12.37
CA GLU A 70 28.35 -15.02 -11.27
C GLU A 70 27.41 -16.22 -11.46
N LEU A 71 26.18 -16.01 -11.96
CA LEU A 71 25.24 -17.13 -12.15
C LEU A 71 25.70 -18.08 -13.26
N LYS A 72 26.18 -17.52 -14.37
CA LYS A 72 26.75 -18.30 -15.48
C LYS A 72 28.01 -19.05 -15.06
N ALA A 73 28.92 -18.40 -14.33
CA ALA A 73 30.11 -19.07 -13.81
C ALA A 73 29.76 -20.25 -12.89
N ALA A 74 28.75 -20.10 -12.04
CA ALA A 74 28.26 -21.19 -11.19
C ALA A 74 27.66 -22.33 -12.03
N TRP A 75 26.83 -22.02 -13.03
CA TRP A 75 26.35 -23.00 -14.01
C TRP A 75 27.49 -23.76 -14.68
N GLU A 76 28.55 -23.07 -15.09
CA GLU A 76 29.74 -23.64 -15.73
C GLU A 76 30.67 -24.42 -14.78
N SER A 77 30.52 -24.25 -13.46
CA SER A 77 31.30 -24.97 -12.45
C SER A 77 30.67 -26.29 -12.00
N ILE A 78 29.34 -26.44 -12.07
CA ILE A 78 28.65 -27.65 -11.61
C ILE A 78 28.84 -28.81 -12.60
N SER A 79 28.67 -30.04 -12.10
CA SER A 79 28.88 -31.25 -12.91
C SER A 79 27.86 -31.35 -14.06
N GLN A 80 28.21 -32.06 -15.12
CA GLN A 80 27.30 -32.30 -16.24
C GLN A 80 25.99 -33.00 -15.79
N GLU A 81 26.09 -33.91 -14.82
CA GLU A 81 24.93 -34.58 -14.24
C GLU A 81 23.98 -33.59 -13.53
N GLN A 82 24.54 -32.69 -12.71
CA GLN A 82 23.78 -31.62 -12.05
C GLN A 82 23.12 -30.69 -13.07
N ARG A 83 23.84 -30.27 -14.12
CA ARG A 83 23.26 -29.47 -15.22
C ARG A 83 22.11 -30.18 -15.93
N ASN A 84 22.28 -31.47 -16.19
CA ASN A 84 21.26 -32.27 -16.84
C ASN A 84 20.02 -32.39 -15.94
N CYS A 85 20.21 -32.58 -14.63
CA CYS A 85 19.12 -32.62 -13.66
C CYS A 85 18.34 -31.29 -13.63
N LEU A 86 19.04 -30.17 -13.40
CA LEU A 86 18.42 -28.83 -13.37
C LEU A 86 17.72 -28.49 -14.68
N SER A 87 18.34 -28.80 -15.83
CA SER A 87 17.74 -28.57 -17.15
C SER A 87 16.43 -29.33 -17.33
N ARG A 88 16.39 -30.63 -17.01
CA ARG A 88 15.17 -31.45 -17.14
C ARG A 88 14.06 -30.96 -16.21
N THR A 89 14.40 -30.63 -14.96
CA THR A 89 13.42 -30.10 -14.00
C THR A 89 12.88 -28.74 -14.45
N ALA A 90 13.75 -27.81 -14.84
CA ALA A 90 13.34 -26.51 -15.38
C ALA A 90 12.48 -26.65 -16.65
N GLN A 91 12.74 -27.65 -17.50
CA GLN A 91 11.93 -27.91 -18.69
C GLN A 91 10.51 -28.38 -18.33
N ARG A 92 10.36 -29.28 -17.36
CA ARG A 92 9.04 -29.78 -16.92
C ARG A 92 8.21 -28.67 -16.28
N ILE A 93 8.81 -27.86 -15.40
CA ILE A 93 8.17 -26.68 -14.80
C ILE A 93 7.76 -25.69 -15.89
N ARG A 94 8.67 -25.37 -16.83
CA ARG A 94 8.39 -24.46 -17.94
C ARG A 94 7.27 -24.95 -18.83
N HIS A 95 7.22 -26.26 -19.09
CA HIS A 95 6.14 -26.88 -19.87
C HIS A 95 4.79 -26.72 -19.17
N PHE A 96 4.71 -27.07 -17.88
CA PHE A 96 3.48 -26.94 -17.11
C PHE A 96 3.02 -25.47 -17.00
N ALA A 97 3.93 -24.55 -16.66
CA ALA A 97 3.64 -23.13 -16.58
C ALA A 97 3.15 -22.55 -17.93
N ARG A 98 3.71 -22.99 -19.07
CA ARG A 98 3.24 -22.57 -20.40
C ARG A 98 1.85 -23.10 -20.71
N SER A 99 1.57 -24.36 -20.36
CA SER A 99 0.23 -24.93 -20.50
C SER A 99 -0.79 -24.20 -19.61
N GLN A 100 -0.40 -23.83 -18.39
CA GLN A 100 -1.23 -23.03 -17.49
C GLN A 100 -1.50 -21.63 -18.06
N LEU A 101 -0.49 -20.97 -18.62
CA LEU A 101 -0.67 -19.67 -19.28
C LEU A 101 -1.59 -19.79 -20.50
N ALA A 102 -1.43 -20.84 -21.31
CA ALA A 102 -2.27 -21.09 -22.49
C ALA A 102 -3.75 -21.38 -22.14
N SER A 103 -4.03 -21.79 -20.90
CA SER A 103 -5.40 -21.95 -20.41
C SER A 103 -6.08 -20.62 -20.07
N ALA A 104 -5.30 -19.55 -19.89
CA ALA A 104 -5.79 -18.20 -19.66
C ALA A 104 -6.25 -17.57 -20.97
N GLN A 105 -7.49 -17.07 -21.04
CA GLN A 105 -8.02 -16.46 -22.25
C GLN A 105 -8.34 -14.99 -22.02
N GLU A 106 -7.85 -14.15 -22.93
CA GLU A 106 -8.42 -12.83 -23.12
C GLU A 106 -9.81 -12.98 -23.73
N ILE A 107 -10.75 -12.15 -23.29
CA ILE A 107 -12.13 -12.19 -23.78
C ILE A 107 -12.50 -10.86 -24.41
N SER A 108 -13.30 -10.94 -25.46
CA SER A 108 -14.14 -9.84 -25.95
C SER A 108 -15.56 -10.37 -26.03
N VAL A 109 -16.50 -9.61 -25.49
CA VAL A 109 -17.92 -9.91 -25.49
C VAL A 109 -18.68 -8.72 -26.11
N PRO A 110 -19.69 -8.98 -26.96
CA PRO A 110 -20.50 -7.92 -27.52
C PRO A 110 -21.31 -7.24 -26.41
N ILE A 111 -21.42 -5.93 -26.50
CA ILE A 111 -22.33 -5.10 -25.70
C ILE A 111 -23.14 -4.21 -26.65
N PRO A 112 -24.25 -3.59 -26.21
CA PRO A 112 -24.99 -2.64 -27.05
C PRO A 112 -24.07 -1.57 -27.65
N GLY A 113 -23.95 -1.54 -28.97
CA GLY A 113 -23.15 -0.56 -29.70
C GLY A 113 -21.63 -0.74 -29.65
N GLY A 114 -21.12 -1.87 -29.18
CA GLY A 114 -19.68 -2.12 -29.17
C GLY A 114 -19.28 -3.43 -28.49
N GLU A 115 -18.13 -3.41 -27.82
CA GLU A 115 -17.53 -4.58 -27.16
C GLU A 115 -16.94 -4.22 -25.80
N ALA A 116 -16.96 -5.18 -24.87
CA ALA A 116 -16.21 -5.11 -23.62
C ALA A 116 -15.41 -6.39 -23.45
N GLY A 117 -14.35 -6.34 -22.65
CA GLY A 117 -13.49 -7.49 -22.48
C GLY A 117 -12.45 -7.31 -21.41
N HIS A 118 -11.50 -8.21 -21.38
CA HIS A 118 -10.28 -8.04 -20.59
C HIS A 118 -9.03 -8.40 -21.40
N THR A 119 -7.89 -7.91 -20.95
CA THR A 119 -6.57 -8.39 -21.36
C THR A 119 -5.83 -8.93 -20.15
N LEU A 120 -4.90 -9.84 -20.37
CA LEU A 120 -4.02 -10.39 -19.34
C LEU A 120 -2.64 -9.79 -19.54
N ALA A 121 -2.12 -9.12 -18.51
CA ALA A 121 -0.79 -8.53 -18.57
C ALA A 121 0.06 -8.95 -17.39
N PRO A 122 1.31 -9.41 -17.62
CA PRO A 122 2.21 -9.69 -16.52
C PRO A 122 2.53 -8.42 -15.73
N VAL A 123 2.88 -8.61 -14.47
CA VAL A 123 3.65 -7.63 -13.72
C VAL A 123 5.03 -7.43 -14.37
N GLU A 124 5.65 -6.27 -14.21
CA GLU A 124 6.93 -6.00 -14.89
C GLU A 124 8.07 -6.70 -14.17
N ALA A 125 8.13 -6.57 -12.83
CA ALA A 125 9.19 -7.11 -12.01
C ALA A 125 8.70 -8.13 -10.96
N ALA A 126 9.31 -9.30 -10.95
CA ALA A 126 9.04 -10.37 -9.98
C ALA A 126 10.24 -10.58 -9.03
N GLY A 127 9.98 -10.51 -7.73
CA GLY A 127 10.87 -10.92 -6.66
C GLY A 127 10.58 -12.36 -6.25
N CYS A 128 11.56 -13.25 -6.44
CA CYS A 128 11.46 -14.68 -6.20
C CYS A 128 12.32 -15.06 -4.99
N TYR A 129 11.70 -15.28 -3.84
CA TYR A 129 12.42 -15.69 -2.64
C TYR A 129 12.58 -17.22 -2.59
N ALA A 130 13.80 -17.68 -2.37
CA ALA A 130 14.11 -19.08 -2.10
C ALA A 130 14.79 -19.19 -0.73
N PRO A 131 14.30 -20.04 0.19
CA PRO A 131 14.98 -20.24 1.46
C PRO A 131 16.38 -20.82 1.30
N GLY A 132 17.25 -20.55 2.26
CA GLY A 132 18.60 -21.06 2.32
C GLY A 132 19.13 -21.10 3.76
N GLY A 133 20.34 -21.63 3.94
CA GLY A 133 20.98 -21.79 5.25
C GLY A 133 21.12 -23.25 5.66
N ARG A 134 20.05 -23.87 6.18
CA ARG A 134 20.09 -25.28 6.62
C ARG A 134 20.30 -26.24 5.46
N TYR A 135 19.60 -26.00 4.36
CA TYR A 135 19.73 -26.71 3.08
C TYR A 135 19.63 -25.73 1.92
N PRO A 136 20.41 -25.91 0.83
CA PRO A 136 20.20 -25.16 -0.40
C PRO A 136 18.95 -25.67 -1.12
N LEU A 137 18.05 -24.77 -1.55
CA LEU A 137 16.79 -25.12 -2.23
C LEU A 137 16.78 -24.67 -3.70
N PRO A 138 17.54 -25.33 -4.60
CA PRO A 138 17.51 -25.01 -6.03
C PRO A 138 16.13 -25.28 -6.66
N SER A 139 15.35 -26.23 -6.14
CA SER A 139 13.98 -26.50 -6.58
C SER A 139 13.09 -25.26 -6.45
N THR A 140 13.10 -24.59 -5.30
CA THR A 140 12.31 -23.37 -5.09
C THR A 140 12.70 -22.25 -6.04
N VAL A 141 14.02 -22.06 -6.30
CA VAL A 141 14.47 -21.10 -7.31
C VAL A 141 13.86 -21.39 -8.68
N LEU A 142 13.86 -22.65 -9.12
CA LEU A 142 13.26 -23.06 -10.39
C LEU A 142 11.74 -22.81 -10.38
N MET A 143 11.05 -23.24 -9.32
CA MET A 143 9.59 -23.14 -9.19
C MET A 143 9.11 -21.68 -9.21
N THR A 144 9.84 -20.76 -8.59
CA THR A 144 9.48 -19.34 -8.59
C THR A 144 9.89 -18.65 -9.89
N ALA A 145 11.16 -18.72 -10.28
CA ALA A 145 11.71 -17.86 -11.33
C ALA A 145 11.31 -18.33 -12.75
N VAL A 146 11.24 -19.65 -12.99
CA VAL A 146 10.73 -20.18 -14.27
C VAL A 146 9.28 -19.75 -14.48
N THR A 147 8.45 -19.87 -13.44
CA THR A 147 7.03 -19.49 -13.50
C THR A 147 6.85 -18.00 -13.77
N ALA A 148 7.61 -17.14 -13.08
CA ALA A 148 7.60 -15.69 -13.30
C ALA A 148 8.01 -15.32 -14.73
N ARG A 149 9.08 -15.95 -15.24
CA ARG A 149 9.57 -15.69 -16.60
C ARG A 149 8.57 -16.18 -17.66
N VAL A 150 7.95 -17.33 -17.46
CA VAL A 150 6.90 -17.85 -18.36
C VAL A 150 5.68 -16.96 -18.37
N ALA A 151 5.27 -16.39 -17.23
CA ALA A 151 4.17 -15.43 -17.17
C ALA A 151 4.44 -14.16 -17.99
N GLY A 152 5.71 -13.85 -18.27
CA GLY A 152 6.12 -12.71 -19.09
C GLY A 152 6.71 -11.55 -18.30
N CYS A 153 7.10 -11.76 -17.03
CA CYS A 153 7.80 -10.72 -16.26
C CYS A 153 9.11 -10.35 -16.97
N SER A 154 9.30 -9.05 -17.21
CA SER A 154 10.49 -8.54 -17.92
C SER A 154 11.72 -8.57 -17.02
N ARG A 155 11.52 -8.45 -15.70
CA ARG A 155 12.58 -8.51 -14.69
C ARG A 155 12.29 -9.56 -13.63
N VAL A 156 13.25 -10.45 -13.37
CA VAL A 156 13.18 -11.50 -12.35
C VAL A 156 14.38 -11.41 -11.43
N VAL A 157 14.13 -11.09 -10.16
CA VAL A 157 15.14 -10.98 -9.10
C VAL A 157 14.97 -12.16 -8.15
N VAL A 158 16.01 -12.97 -7.97
CA VAL A 158 15.99 -14.06 -6.98
C VAL A 158 16.62 -13.58 -5.67
N ALA A 159 16.04 -13.93 -4.52
CA ALA A 159 16.62 -13.70 -3.22
C ALA A 159 16.85 -15.02 -2.50
N SER A 160 18.09 -15.28 -2.08
CA SER A 160 18.44 -16.51 -1.36
C SER A 160 19.64 -16.26 -0.46
N PRO A 161 19.55 -16.47 0.87
CA PRO A 161 20.69 -16.29 1.77
C PRO A 161 21.73 -17.39 1.55
N ARG A 162 23.02 -17.02 1.60
CA ARG A 162 24.17 -17.96 1.49
C ARG A 162 24.03 -18.96 0.33
N PRO A 163 23.83 -18.48 -0.91
CA PRO A 163 23.54 -19.36 -2.04
C PRO A 163 24.75 -20.23 -2.39
N THR A 164 24.52 -21.52 -2.62
CA THR A 164 25.53 -22.45 -3.12
C THR A 164 25.69 -22.35 -4.65
N ALA A 165 26.76 -22.91 -5.21
CA ALA A 165 26.95 -22.96 -6.66
C ALA A 165 25.74 -23.57 -7.41
N ILE A 166 25.09 -24.59 -6.83
CA ILE A 166 23.89 -25.19 -7.43
C ILE A 166 22.66 -24.27 -7.38
N THR A 167 22.55 -23.43 -6.35
CA THR A 167 21.48 -22.43 -6.22
C THR A 167 21.65 -21.32 -7.26
N LEU A 168 22.88 -20.83 -7.44
CA LEU A 168 23.21 -19.85 -8.48
C LEU A 168 23.00 -20.42 -9.90
N ALA A 169 23.39 -21.68 -10.12
CA ALA A 169 23.17 -22.39 -11.37
C ALA A 169 21.68 -22.59 -11.68
N ALA A 170 20.85 -22.87 -10.66
CA ALA A 170 19.39 -22.93 -10.80
C ALA A 170 18.81 -21.56 -11.20
N ALA A 171 19.28 -20.47 -10.61
CA ALA A 171 18.86 -19.11 -10.99
C ALA A 171 19.25 -18.77 -12.45
N TYR A 172 20.42 -19.22 -12.92
CA TYR A 172 20.85 -19.04 -14.31
C TYR A 172 19.91 -19.70 -15.32
N ILE A 173 19.62 -21.01 -15.12
CA ILE A 173 18.77 -21.79 -16.05
C ILE A 173 17.28 -21.42 -15.93
N ALA A 174 16.87 -20.84 -14.79
CA ALA A 174 15.56 -20.24 -14.60
C ALA A 174 15.43 -18.85 -15.24
N GLU A 175 16.51 -18.32 -15.81
CA GLU A 175 16.54 -17.01 -16.48
C GLU A 175 16.28 -15.83 -15.52
N ALA A 176 16.74 -15.92 -14.27
CA ALA A 176 16.77 -14.79 -13.35
C ALA A 176 17.81 -13.75 -13.81
N ASP A 177 17.47 -12.46 -13.80
CA ASP A 177 18.36 -11.38 -14.24
C ASP A 177 19.49 -11.15 -13.24
N VAL A 178 19.14 -11.22 -11.95
CA VAL A 178 20.06 -11.05 -10.82
C VAL A 178 19.63 -11.91 -9.64
N LEU A 179 20.59 -12.26 -8.79
CA LEU A 179 20.34 -12.86 -7.48
C LEU A 179 20.90 -11.96 -6.37
N ILE A 180 20.11 -11.74 -5.32
CA ILE A 180 20.55 -11.12 -4.07
C ILE A 180 20.89 -12.23 -3.05
N PRO A 181 22.14 -12.30 -2.53
CA PRO A 181 22.56 -13.35 -1.60
C PRO A 181 22.09 -13.05 -0.16
N VAL A 182 20.86 -12.55 0.00
CA VAL A 182 20.28 -12.05 1.26
C VAL A 182 18.93 -12.74 1.48
N GLY A 183 18.63 -13.09 2.73
CA GLY A 183 17.42 -13.81 3.12
C GLY A 183 16.47 -13.01 4.02
N GLY A 184 15.50 -13.71 4.59
CA GLY A 184 14.67 -13.19 5.69
C GLY A 184 13.76 -12.00 5.34
N ALA A 185 13.31 -11.31 6.39
CA ALA A 185 12.42 -10.15 6.28
C ALA A 185 13.04 -8.99 5.49
N GLN A 186 14.36 -8.80 5.63
CA GLN A 186 15.12 -7.78 4.92
C GLN A 186 15.12 -8.00 3.40
N ALA A 187 15.23 -9.25 2.93
CA ALA A 187 15.15 -9.56 1.50
C ALA A 187 13.75 -9.28 0.94
N ILE A 188 12.70 -9.70 1.65
CA ILE A 188 11.31 -9.42 1.24
C ILE A 188 11.05 -7.92 1.16
N ALA A 189 11.51 -7.16 2.15
CA ALA A 189 11.38 -5.70 2.13
C ALA A 189 12.19 -5.07 0.98
N ALA A 190 13.40 -5.55 0.70
CA ALA A 190 14.21 -5.06 -0.40
C ALA A 190 13.57 -5.34 -1.75
N LEU A 191 12.95 -6.51 -1.94
CA LEU A 191 12.19 -6.83 -3.15
C LEU A 191 10.95 -5.93 -3.29
N ALA A 192 10.24 -5.65 -2.19
CA ALA A 192 8.99 -4.88 -2.24
C ALA A 192 9.17 -3.34 -2.35
N TYR A 193 10.20 -2.79 -1.71
CA TYR A 193 10.46 -1.35 -1.67
C TYR A 193 11.60 -0.92 -2.59
N GLY A 194 12.45 -1.85 -3.00
CA GLY A 194 13.73 -1.56 -3.64
C GLY A 194 14.79 -1.14 -2.63
N ALA A 195 16.03 -1.52 -2.90
CA ALA A 195 17.21 -1.12 -2.12
C ALA A 195 18.39 -0.92 -3.07
N GLY A 196 18.64 0.36 -3.43
CA GLY A 196 19.69 0.72 -4.40
C GLY A 196 19.47 0.03 -5.76
N PRO A 197 20.46 -0.72 -6.28
CA PRO A 197 20.38 -1.33 -7.60
C PRO A 197 19.41 -2.52 -7.69
N ILE A 198 18.89 -3.01 -6.56
CA ILE A 198 17.88 -4.08 -6.53
C ILE A 198 16.56 -3.61 -7.16
N GLY A 199 16.17 -2.33 -7.01
CA GLY A 199 14.89 -1.81 -7.50
C GLY A 199 13.66 -2.49 -6.89
N ALA A 200 12.49 -1.88 -6.98
CA ALA A 200 11.25 -2.48 -6.48
C ALA A 200 10.69 -3.51 -7.47
N CYS A 201 10.11 -4.57 -6.94
CA CYS A 201 9.32 -5.56 -7.67
C CYS A 201 7.82 -5.29 -7.48
N ASP A 202 7.02 -5.76 -8.43
CA ASP A 202 5.56 -5.65 -8.42
C ASP A 202 4.90 -6.86 -7.77
N ALA A 203 5.58 -8.02 -7.81
CA ALA A 203 5.18 -9.25 -7.11
C ALA A 203 6.36 -9.80 -6.29
N VAL A 204 6.09 -10.30 -5.10
CA VAL A 204 7.06 -10.98 -4.23
C VAL A 204 6.50 -12.35 -3.82
N VAL A 205 7.13 -13.41 -4.30
CA VAL A 205 6.65 -14.80 -4.14
C VAL A 205 7.69 -15.69 -3.48
N GLY A 206 7.27 -16.88 -3.10
CA GLY A 206 8.13 -17.94 -2.59
C GLY A 206 7.86 -18.23 -1.11
N PRO A 207 8.14 -19.47 -0.67
CA PRO A 207 7.97 -19.91 0.70
C PRO A 207 9.09 -19.37 1.59
N GLY A 208 8.90 -19.42 2.90
CA GLY A 208 9.94 -19.06 3.85
C GLY A 208 9.53 -19.33 5.28
N ASN A 209 10.45 -19.05 6.21
CA ASN A 209 10.16 -19.19 7.63
C ASN A 209 9.12 -18.14 8.09
N MET A 210 8.70 -18.25 9.36
CA MET A 210 7.74 -17.33 9.98
C MET A 210 8.06 -15.84 9.81
N TYR A 211 9.34 -15.43 9.76
CA TYR A 211 9.73 -14.03 9.58
C TYR A 211 9.59 -13.56 8.13
N VAL A 212 9.81 -14.45 7.16
CA VAL A 212 9.55 -14.19 5.74
C VAL A 212 8.04 -14.04 5.51
N THR A 213 7.24 -14.96 6.05
CA THR A 213 5.77 -14.89 5.98
C THR A 213 5.24 -13.61 6.65
N ALA A 214 5.78 -13.26 7.82
CA ALA A 214 5.45 -12.00 8.49
C ALA A 214 5.80 -10.78 7.63
N ALA A 215 6.99 -10.74 7.02
CA ALA A 215 7.38 -9.65 6.12
C ALA A 215 6.48 -9.57 4.87
N LYS A 216 6.11 -10.72 4.27
CA LYS A 216 5.15 -10.77 3.16
C LYS A 216 3.80 -10.16 3.57
N SER A 217 3.32 -10.48 4.78
CA SER A 217 2.08 -9.89 5.30
C SER A 217 2.14 -8.37 5.47
N LEU A 218 3.32 -7.82 5.77
CA LEU A 218 3.53 -6.39 5.94
C LEU A 218 3.58 -5.64 4.59
N VAL A 219 4.02 -6.31 3.52
CA VAL A 219 4.17 -5.70 2.18
C VAL A 219 2.99 -6.00 1.23
N ALA A 220 2.08 -6.91 1.60
CA ALA A 220 0.97 -7.37 0.76
C ALA A 220 0.01 -6.26 0.27
N GLY A 221 -0.04 -5.11 0.95
CA GLY A 221 -0.81 -3.94 0.50
C GLY A 221 -0.13 -3.11 -0.60
N ARG A 222 1.14 -3.41 -0.92
CA ARG A 222 1.96 -2.66 -1.87
C ARG A 222 2.31 -3.47 -3.12
N VAL A 223 2.68 -4.73 -2.93
CA VAL A 223 3.09 -5.66 -3.98
C VAL A 223 2.17 -6.87 -3.97
N ALA A 224 1.97 -7.48 -5.13
CA ALA A 224 1.33 -8.78 -5.17
C ALA A 224 2.18 -9.79 -4.38
N ILE A 225 1.52 -10.65 -3.61
CA ILE A 225 2.14 -11.84 -3.03
C ILE A 225 1.35 -13.05 -3.52
N ASP A 226 2.01 -14.19 -3.59
CA ASP A 226 1.38 -15.49 -3.83
C ASP A 226 0.43 -15.85 -2.68
N MET A 227 0.98 -16.02 -1.47
CA MET A 227 0.25 -16.37 -0.26
C MET A 227 1.13 -16.25 0.98
N LEU A 228 0.49 -16.36 2.14
CA LEU A 228 1.15 -16.47 3.43
C LEU A 228 1.25 -17.96 3.79
N ALA A 229 2.45 -18.51 3.67
CA ALA A 229 2.71 -19.91 3.99
C ALA A 229 3.10 -20.07 5.47
N GLY A 230 2.60 -21.13 6.08
CA GLY A 230 2.95 -21.63 7.41
C GLY A 230 3.80 -22.90 7.28
N PRO A 231 3.81 -23.76 8.33
CA PRO A 231 4.46 -25.06 8.27
C PRO A 231 3.87 -25.95 7.17
N SER A 232 4.70 -26.82 6.59
CA SER A 232 4.28 -27.76 5.54
C SER A 232 3.37 -28.88 6.07
N GLU A 233 2.43 -29.32 5.23
CA GLU A 233 1.36 -30.24 5.59
C GLU A 233 1.19 -31.33 4.51
N CYS A 234 1.16 -32.60 4.90
CA CYS A 234 0.83 -33.70 3.99
C CYS A 234 -0.23 -34.60 4.60
N LEU A 235 -1.30 -34.85 3.84
CA LEU A 235 -2.38 -35.74 4.22
C LEU A 235 -2.49 -36.89 3.23
N VAL A 236 -2.23 -38.10 3.70
CA VAL A 236 -2.48 -39.32 2.94
C VAL A 236 -3.88 -39.85 3.24
N ILE A 237 -4.68 -40.09 2.20
CA ILE A 237 -5.95 -40.81 2.29
C ILE A 237 -5.75 -42.21 1.72
N ALA A 238 -5.96 -43.23 2.56
CA ALA A 238 -5.65 -44.61 2.22
C ALA A 238 -6.84 -45.56 2.44
N ASP A 239 -7.08 -46.46 1.49
CA ASP A 239 -8.01 -47.58 1.67
C ASP A 239 -7.28 -48.93 1.75
N HIS A 240 -8.04 -50.02 1.70
CA HIS A 240 -7.53 -51.39 1.76
C HIS A 240 -6.56 -51.79 0.63
N THR A 241 -6.44 -50.99 -0.44
CA THR A 241 -5.50 -51.21 -1.55
C THR A 241 -4.16 -50.51 -1.35
N ALA A 242 -4.07 -49.62 -0.36
CA ALA A 242 -2.85 -48.87 -0.07
C ALA A 242 -1.73 -49.75 0.48
N SER A 243 -0.49 -49.37 0.21
CA SER A 243 0.70 -50.01 0.77
C SER A 243 1.17 -49.25 2.00
N ALA A 244 1.13 -49.89 3.18
CA ALA A 244 1.61 -49.29 4.42
C ALA A 244 3.06 -48.78 4.32
N LYS A 245 3.91 -49.51 3.58
CA LYS A 245 5.29 -49.14 3.33
C LYS A 245 5.43 -47.83 2.53
N VAL A 246 4.59 -47.64 1.52
CA VAL A 246 4.62 -46.44 0.68
C VAL A 246 4.07 -45.25 1.48
N VAL A 247 2.91 -45.42 2.13
CA VAL A 247 2.32 -44.38 2.99
C VAL A 247 3.29 -43.93 4.09
N ALA A 248 4.00 -44.86 4.74
CA ALA A 248 5.03 -44.52 5.72
C ALA A 248 6.18 -43.69 5.13
N ALA A 249 6.60 -44.00 3.90
CA ALA A 249 7.65 -43.25 3.20
C ALA A 249 7.20 -41.80 2.89
N ASP A 250 5.96 -41.63 2.42
CA ASP A 250 5.40 -40.32 2.07
C ASP A 250 5.23 -39.44 3.33
N LEU A 251 4.74 -40.02 4.43
CA LEU A 251 4.64 -39.31 5.72
C LEU A 251 6.01 -38.90 6.27
N LEU A 252 7.03 -39.74 6.11
CA LEU A 252 8.39 -39.43 6.52
C LEU A 252 9.05 -38.35 5.64
N ALA A 253 8.76 -38.35 4.33
CA ALA A 253 9.24 -37.33 3.41
C ALA A 253 8.75 -35.93 3.81
N GLN A 254 7.49 -35.80 4.24
CA GLN A 254 7.01 -34.54 4.81
C GLN A 254 7.64 -34.26 6.19
N ALA A 255 7.77 -35.28 7.05
CA ALA A 255 8.29 -35.08 8.41
C ALA A 255 9.73 -34.54 8.43
N GLU A 256 10.58 -34.89 7.45
CA GLU A 256 11.97 -34.43 7.42
C GLU A 256 12.15 -32.96 7.00
N HIS A 257 11.12 -32.32 6.44
CA HIS A 257 11.21 -30.95 5.92
C HIS A 257 11.45 -29.91 7.03
N ASP A 258 10.65 -29.95 8.10
CA ASP A 258 10.73 -29.01 9.22
C ASP A 258 10.19 -29.66 10.51
N PRO A 259 10.75 -29.37 11.70
CA PRO A 259 10.21 -29.89 12.98
C PRO A 259 8.73 -29.54 13.24
N SER A 260 8.20 -28.54 12.54
CA SER A 260 6.81 -28.07 12.64
C SER A 260 5.89 -28.68 11.59
N ALA A 261 6.42 -29.52 10.68
CA ALA A 261 5.65 -30.15 9.62
C ALA A 261 4.56 -31.07 10.20
N LEU A 262 3.50 -31.26 9.41
CA LEU A 262 2.32 -32.04 9.79
C LEU A 262 2.09 -33.22 8.82
N PRO A 263 2.64 -34.41 9.13
CA PRO A 263 2.28 -35.64 8.43
C PRO A 263 0.98 -36.22 9.01
N ALA A 264 -0.04 -36.45 8.17
CA ALA A 264 -1.35 -36.94 8.60
C ALA A 264 -1.85 -38.10 7.73
N LEU A 265 -2.54 -39.04 8.35
CA LEU A 265 -3.17 -40.19 7.69
C LEU A 265 -4.68 -40.22 7.98
N ILE A 266 -5.49 -40.38 6.93
CA ILE A 266 -6.89 -40.80 7.05
C ILE A 266 -7.05 -42.15 6.36
N CYS A 267 -7.59 -43.14 7.07
CA CYS A 267 -7.81 -44.46 6.50
C CYS A 267 -9.11 -45.11 7.00
N LEU A 268 -9.38 -46.33 6.53
CA LEU A 268 -10.62 -47.07 6.82
C LEU A 268 -10.44 -48.21 7.84
N SER A 269 -9.23 -48.43 8.36
CA SER A 269 -8.91 -49.57 9.24
C SER A 269 -7.83 -49.23 10.26
N GLU A 270 -8.07 -49.57 11.53
CA GLU A 270 -7.06 -49.45 12.60
C GLU A 270 -5.84 -50.34 12.34
N ASP A 271 -6.06 -51.58 11.87
CA ASP A 271 -4.98 -52.53 11.54
C ASP A 271 -4.02 -51.94 10.48
N PHE A 272 -4.55 -51.12 9.56
CA PHE A 272 -3.73 -50.48 8.54
C PHE A 272 -2.83 -49.40 9.13
N VAL A 273 -3.32 -48.63 10.11
CA VAL A 273 -2.49 -47.63 10.77
C VAL A 273 -1.39 -48.30 11.60
N ASP A 274 -1.68 -49.42 12.26
CA ASP A 274 -0.65 -50.19 12.97
C ASP A 274 0.45 -50.69 12.03
N ALA A 275 0.07 -51.12 10.81
CA ALA A 275 1.03 -51.49 9.78
C ALA A 275 1.87 -50.28 9.30
N VAL A 276 1.26 -49.09 9.17
CA VAL A 276 1.98 -47.85 8.81
C VAL A 276 2.95 -47.45 9.93
N ASP A 277 2.54 -47.48 11.21
CA ASP A 277 3.41 -47.16 12.35
C ASP A 277 4.62 -48.10 12.41
N ALA A 278 4.44 -49.39 12.12
CA ALA A 278 5.53 -50.35 12.04
C ALA A 278 6.54 -50.00 10.93
N GLU A 279 6.04 -49.61 9.75
CA GLU A 279 6.88 -49.19 8.63
C GLU A 279 7.58 -47.85 8.89
N ILE A 280 6.91 -46.88 9.53
CA ILE A 280 7.53 -45.63 9.98
C ILE A 280 8.70 -45.92 10.91
N ALA A 281 8.54 -46.83 11.87
CA ALA A 281 9.61 -47.18 12.80
C ALA A 281 10.83 -47.81 12.10
N ILE A 282 10.59 -48.68 11.10
CA ILE A 282 11.65 -49.30 10.30
C ILE A 282 12.39 -48.24 9.48
N GLN A 283 11.66 -47.43 8.73
CA GLN A 283 12.24 -46.48 7.78
C GLN A 283 12.92 -45.30 8.49
N LEU A 284 12.33 -44.79 9.57
CA LEU A 284 12.92 -43.70 10.37
C LEU A 284 14.27 -44.08 10.98
N ALA A 285 14.50 -45.36 11.30
CA ALA A 285 15.77 -45.82 11.84
C ALA A 285 16.93 -45.68 10.84
N GLU A 286 16.62 -45.70 9.54
CA GLU A 286 17.60 -45.63 8.44
C GLU A 286 17.81 -44.19 7.91
N LEU A 287 16.90 -43.26 8.20
CA LEU A 287 16.97 -41.87 7.73
C LEU A 287 18.13 -41.09 8.38
N GLU A 288 18.93 -40.41 7.55
CA GLU A 288 19.97 -39.47 8.02
C GLU A 288 19.36 -38.24 8.70
N THR A 289 18.12 -37.88 8.34
CA THR A 289 17.34 -36.73 8.81
C THR A 289 16.41 -37.07 9.98
N LYS A 290 16.55 -38.27 10.57
CA LYS A 290 15.63 -38.82 11.57
C LYS A 290 15.39 -37.92 12.78
N GLU A 291 16.36 -37.11 13.21
CA GLU A 291 16.18 -36.22 14.35
C GLU A 291 15.13 -35.13 14.06
N THR A 292 15.08 -34.62 12.82
CA THR A 292 14.05 -33.66 12.40
C THR A 292 12.71 -34.38 12.23
N ALA A 293 12.69 -35.50 11.50
CA ALA A 293 11.48 -36.26 11.24
C ALA A 293 10.81 -36.76 12.53
N ALA A 294 11.58 -37.25 13.51
CA ALA A 294 11.06 -37.70 14.80
C ALA A 294 10.43 -36.58 15.63
N VAL A 295 10.82 -35.32 15.43
CA VAL A 295 10.17 -34.18 16.08
C VAL A 295 8.86 -33.85 15.36
N ALA A 296 8.86 -33.79 14.03
CA ALA A 296 7.68 -33.49 13.23
C ALA A 296 6.57 -34.54 13.38
N LEU A 297 6.93 -35.83 13.47
CA LEU A 297 5.97 -36.93 13.68
C LEU A 297 5.12 -36.76 14.95
N LYS A 298 5.60 -36.02 15.96
CA LYS A 298 4.80 -35.73 17.18
C LYS A 298 3.63 -34.78 16.92
N ASN A 299 3.69 -34.01 15.83
CA ASN A 299 2.57 -33.19 15.37
C ASN A 299 1.58 -34.03 14.56
N GLY A 300 2.05 -35.15 14.00
CA GLY A 300 1.29 -36.01 13.11
C GLY A 300 0.23 -36.85 13.80
N TYR A 301 -0.77 -37.23 13.02
CA TYR A 301 -1.90 -38.00 13.51
C TYR A 301 -2.48 -38.94 12.46
N ALA A 302 -3.16 -39.97 12.92
CA ALA A 302 -3.95 -40.87 12.10
C ALA A 302 -5.41 -40.89 12.54
N VAL A 303 -6.33 -40.98 11.58
CA VAL A 303 -7.78 -40.96 11.79
C VAL A 303 -8.41 -42.10 11.01
N VAL A 304 -9.14 -42.96 11.71
CA VAL A 304 -9.95 -43.99 11.07
C VAL A 304 -11.36 -43.45 10.84
N VAL A 305 -11.83 -43.52 9.60
CA VAL A 305 -13.17 -43.10 9.19
C VAL A 305 -13.95 -44.27 8.61
N LYS A 306 -15.28 -44.15 8.60
CA LYS A 306 -16.19 -45.23 8.17
C LYS A 306 -16.17 -45.50 6.66
N ASP A 307 -15.90 -44.49 5.84
CA ASP A 307 -16.01 -44.54 4.38
C ASP A 307 -15.17 -43.41 3.73
N ILE A 308 -14.98 -43.52 2.42
CA ILE A 308 -14.21 -42.54 1.62
C ILE A 308 -14.90 -41.17 1.61
N GLU A 309 -16.23 -41.13 1.67
CA GLU A 309 -17.00 -39.90 1.79
C GLU A 309 -16.60 -39.11 3.04
N ALA A 310 -16.54 -39.77 4.20
CA ALA A 310 -16.07 -39.15 5.44
C ALA A 310 -14.60 -38.73 5.36
N ALA A 311 -13.75 -39.48 4.63
CA ALA A 311 -12.35 -39.09 4.40
C ALA A 311 -12.25 -37.79 3.59
N CYS A 312 -13.03 -37.68 2.50
CA CYS A 312 -13.09 -36.45 1.69
C CYS A 312 -13.62 -35.26 2.49
N GLU A 313 -14.71 -35.44 3.24
CA GLU A 313 -15.27 -34.37 4.09
C GLU A 313 -14.25 -33.86 5.13
N MET A 314 -13.49 -34.79 5.72
CA MET A 314 -12.42 -34.45 6.67
C MET A 314 -11.27 -33.71 5.98
N SER A 315 -10.79 -34.22 4.85
CA SER A 315 -9.73 -33.58 4.05
C SER A 315 -10.14 -32.16 3.65
N ASP A 316 -11.36 -31.98 3.14
CA ASP A 316 -11.93 -30.68 2.81
C ASP A 316 -12.11 -29.77 4.03
N ARG A 317 -12.33 -30.33 5.23
CA ARG A 317 -12.37 -29.59 6.50
C ARG A 317 -10.99 -29.06 6.89
N LEU A 318 -9.94 -29.81 6.60
CA LEU A 318 -8.56 -29.45 6.89
C LEU A 318 -8.00 -28.46 5.85
N ALA A 319 -8.29 -28.66 4.57
CA ALA A 319 -7.78 -27.85 3.46
C ALA A 319 -6.26 -27.70 3.49
N VAL A 320 -5.57 -28.84 3.56
CA VAL A 320 -4.10 -28.94 3.70
C VAL A 320 -3.36 -28.57 2.41
N GLU A 321 -2.05 -28.41 2.56
CA GLU A 321 -1.11 -28.16 1.47
C GLU A 321 -1.08 -29.33 0.46
N HIS A 322 -0.72 -30.54 0.90
CA HIS A 322 -0.64 -31.72 0.03
C HIS A 322 -1.68 -32.79 0.42
N VAL A 323 -2.39 -33.34 -0.56
CA VAL A 323 -3.25 -34.51 -0.40
C VAL A 323 -2.79 -35.62 -1.32
N GLU A 324 -2.55 -36.81 -0.77
CA GLU A 324 -2.25 -38.01 -1.54
C GLU A 324 -3.39 -39.02 -1.45
N LEU A 325 -3.79 -39.58 -2.60
CA LEU A 325 -4.86 -40.57 -2.70
C LEU A 325 -4.28 -41.95 -3.01
N HIS A 326 -4.24 -42.81 -2.01
CA HIS A 326 -3.86 -44.22 -2.12
C HIS A 326 -5.13 -45.08 -1.98
N VAL A 327 -5.99 -45.01 -3.00
CA VAL A 327 -7.34 -45.64 -2.98
C VAL A 327 -7.67 -46.28 -4.33
N GLN A 328 -8.58 -47.26 -4.33
CA GLN A 328 -8.91 -48.05 -5.52
C GLN A 328 -9.49 -47.23 -6.69
N ASP A 329 -10.47 -46.36 -6.43
CA ASP A 329 -11.14 -45.51 -7.43
C ASP A 329 -10.59 -44.07 -7.42
N GLU A 330 -9.26 -43.94 -7.45
CA GLU A 330 -8.48 -42.71 -7.24
C GLU A 330 -9.03 -41.45 -7.95
N MET A 331 -9.35 -41.52 -9.25
CA MET A 331 -9.86 -40.36 -10.00
C MET A 331 -11.31 -40.00 -9.67
N ALA A 332 -12.13 -40.97 -9.23
CA ALA A 332 -13.48 -40.68 -8.77
C ALA A 332 -13.45 -39.96 -7.42
N VAL A 333 -12.53 -40.37 -6.54
CA VAL A 333 -12.29 -39.72 -5.24
C VAL A 333 -11.71 -38.32 -5.43
N ALA A 334 -10.71 -38.16 -6.32
CA ALA A 334 -10.10 -36.88 -6.64
C ALA A 334 -11.13 -35.80 -7.03
N ARG A 335 -12.16 -36.15 -7.80
CA ARG A 335 -13.23 -35.21 -8.21
C ARG A 335 -14.17 -34.80 -7.07
N LYS A 336 -14.17 -35.52 -5.94
CA LYS A 336 -15.00 -35.20 -4.76
C LYS A 336 -14.33 -34.16 -3.86
N LEU A 337 -13.00 -34.10 -3.85
CA LEU A 337 -12.22 -33.16 -3.03
C LEU A 337 -12.38 -31.73 -3.55
N LYS A 338 -12.49 -30.78 -2.62
CA LYS A 338 -12.77 -29.36 -2.87
C LYS A 338 -11.63 -28.45 -2.44
N HIS A 339 -10.86 -28.81 -1.41
CA HIS A 339 -9.86 -27.93 -0.81
C HIS A 339 -8.52 -28.63 -0.58
N TYR A 340 -7.52 -28.29 -1.39
CA TYR A 340 -6.15 -28.79 -1.29
C TYR A 340 -5.21 -27.83 -2.04
N GLY A 341 -3.93 -27.76 -1.65
CA GLY A 341 -2.92 -27.05 -2.42
C GLY A 341 -2.47 -27.86 -3.65
N GLY A 342 -2.05 -29.10 -3.43
CA GLY A 342 -1.65 -30.07 -4.44
C GLY A 342 -2.29 -31.42 -4.18
N LEU A 343 -2.74 -32.09 -5.26
CA LEU A 343 -3.38 -33.40 -5.19
C LEU A 343 -2.58 -34.43 -5.99
N PHE A 344 -2.18 -35.50 -5.32
CA PHE A 344 -1.45 -36.63 -5.88
C PHE A 344 -2.38 -37.83 -5.95
N VAL A 345 -2.62 -38.33 -7.16
CA VAL A 345 -3.67 -39.32 -7.43
C VAL A 345 -3.03 -40.66 -7.77
N GLY A 346 -3.29 -41.65 -6.91
CA GLY A 346 -2.79 -43.01 -7.03
C GLY A 346 -1.46 -43.23 -6.34
N SER A 347 -1.15 -44.49 -6.01
CA SER A 347 0.06 -44.88 -5.26
C SER A 347 1.38 -44.64 -6.00
N GLY A 348 1.32 -44.25 -7.27
CA GLY A 348 2.48 -43.86 -8.07
C GLY A 348 2.75 -42.36 -8.08
N ALA A 349 1.87 -41.56 -7.47
CA ALA A 349 1.99 -40.11 -7.35
C ALA A 349 2.19 -39.74 -5.88
N ALA A 350 3.25 -38.99 -5.59
CA ALA A 350 3.63 -38.57 -4.25
C ALA A 350 4.14 -37.13 -4.24
N GLU A 351 4.08 -36.47 -3.09
CA GLU A 351 4.55 -35.11 -2.81
C GLU A 351 5.93 -34.86 -3.41
N VAL A 352 6.86 -35.79 -3.16
CA VAL A 352 8.25 -35.71 -3.64
C VAL A 352 8.37 -35.55 -5.16
N LEU A 353 7.44 -36.12 -5.93
CA LEU A 353 7.43 -35.99 -7.39
C LEU A 353 6.95 -34.59 -7.82
N GLY A 354 5.99 -34.01 -7.09
CA GLY A 354 5.55 -32.62 -7.26
C GLY A 354 6.68 -31.64 -6.96
N ASP A 355 7.29 -31.81 -5.80
CA ASP A 355 8.33 -30.92 -5.25
C ASP A 355 9.57 -30.79 -6.12
N TYR A 356 9.98 -31.90 -6.74
CA TYR A 356 11.27 -31.99 -7.40
C TYR A 356 11.20 -32.11 -8.93
N GLY A 357 9.99 -32.11 -9.54
CA GLY A 357 9.90 -31.72 -10.94
C GLY A 357 8.88 -32.38 -11.84
N ALA A 358 7.74 -32.89 -11.37
CA ALA A 358 6.65 -33.31 -12.27
C ALA A 358 6.13 -32.15 -13.15
N GLY A 359 6.26 -30.91 -12.67
CA GLY A 359 5.85 -29.70 -13.40
C GLY A 359 5.00 -28.72 -12.57
N PRO A 360 3.99 -29.20 -11.80
CA PRO A 360 3.24 -28.36 -10.87
C PRO A 360 4.15 -27.67 -9.84
N ASN A 361 3.68 -26.56 -9.28
CA ASN A 361 4.45 -25.75 -8.34
C ASN A 361 4.29 -26.25 -6.90
N HIS A 362 5.39 -26.34 -6.16
CA HIS A 362 5.42 -26.77 -4.76
C HIS A 362 5.28 -25.63 -3.74
N THR A 363 5.23 -24.37 -4.21
CA THR A 363 4.88 -23.27 -3.32
C THR A 363 3.36 -23.29 -3.20
N LEU A 364 2.85 -23.86 -2.11
CA LEU A 364 1.44 -24.19 -1.93
C LEU A 364 0.85 -23.56 -0.65
N PRO A 365 -0.49 -23.42 -0.58
CA PRO A 365 -1.16 -22.85 0.57
C PRO A 365 -1.25 -23.87 1.73
N THR A 366 -0.87 -23.44 2.92
CA THR A 366 -0.89 -24.26 4.16
C THR A 366 -1.93 -23.74 5.16
N GLY A 367 -2.15 -24.41 6.28
CA GLY A 367 -2.85 -23.83 7.42
C GLY A 367 -4.34 -23.57 7.17
N GLY A 368 -4.94 -24.33 6.25
CA GLY A 368 -6.33 -24.20 5.83
C GLY A 368 -6.58 -23.13 4.76
N THR A 369 -5.54 -22.47 4.27
CA THR A 369 -5.66 -21.38 3.28
C THR A 369 -5.93 -21.88 1.86
N ALA A 370 -5.82 -23.20 1.60
CA ALA A 370 -6.23 -23.82 0.33
C ALA A 370 -7.73 -23.63 0.00
N ARG A 371 -8.51 -23.13 0.97
CA ARG A 371 -9.90 -22.68 0.75
C ARG A 371 -10.03 -21.42 -0.08
N SER A 372 -8.99 -20.59 -0.10
CA SER A 372 -9.02 -19.24 -0.68
C SER A 372 -7.84 -18.96 -1.60
N TYR A 373 -6.80 -19.78 -1.55
CA TYR A 373 -5.61 -19.67 -2.38
C TYR A 373 -5.37 -20.98 -3.14
N GLY A 374 -4.85 -20.85 -4.35
CA GLY A 374 -4.17 -21.95 -5.03
C GLY A 374 -2.65 -21.82 -4.86
N GLY A 375 -1.92 -22.82 -5.35
CA GLY A 375 -0.47 -22.75 -5.45
C GLY A 375 0.05 -21.58 -6.29
N LEU A 376 1.32 -21.24 -6.10
CA LEU A 376 2.02 -20.30 -6.97
C LEU A 376 1.88 -20.75 -8.43
N SER A 377 1.45 -19.83 -9.28
CA SER A 377 1.16 -20.11 -10.68
C SER A 377 1.54 -18.93 -11.56
N VAL A 378 1.47 -19.11 -12.89
CA VAL A 378 1.59 -17.97 -13.80
C VAL A 378 0.55 -16.89 -13.50
N PHE A 379 -0.64 -17.27 -13.04
CA PHE A 379 -1.74 -16.34 -12.72
C PHE A 379 -1.39 -15.38 -11.59
N THR A 380 -0.53 -15.76 -10.64
CA THR A 380 -0.03 -14.89 -9.58
C THR A 380 0.67 -13.65 -10.14
N PHE A 381 1.28 -13.77 -11.32
CA PHE A 381 2.01 -12.69 -11.99
C PHE A 381 1.15 -11.95 -13.02
N LEU A 382 -0.08 -12.39 -13.29
CA LEU A 382 -0.96 -11.78 -14.29
C LEU A 382 -1.95 -10.82 -13.65
N ARG A 383 -2.20 -9.71 -14.34
CA ARG A 383 -3.25 -8.74 -14.02
C ARG A 383 -4.31 -8.79 -15.11
N THR A 384 -5.54 -9.06 -14.71
CA THR A 384 -6.72 -8.95 -15.57
C THR A 384 -7.13 -7.49 -15.67
N ARG A 385 -7.07 -6.92 -16.87
CA ARG A 385 -7.40 -5.51 -17.12
C ARG A 385 -8.62 -5.41 -18.03
N THR A 386 -9.73 -4.93 -17.49
CA THR A 386 -10.97 -4.76 -18.24
C THR A 386 -10.90 -3.56 -19.17
N TRP A 387 -11.53 -3.67 -20.33
CA TRP A 387 -11.69 -2.59 -21.30
C TRP A 387 -13.10 -2.60 -21.88
N MET A 388 -13.52 -1.46 -22.41
CA MET A 388 -14.79 -1.30 -23.11
C MET A 388 -14.62 -0.31 -24.25
N ARG A 389 -15.24 -0.60 -25.39
CA ARG A 389 -15.31 0.27 -26.58
C ARG A 389 -16.77 0.38 -27.02
N VAL A 390 -17.24 1.60 -27.27
CA VAL A 390 -18.55 1.87 -27.86
C VAL A 390 -18.32 2.60 -29.18
N ASP A 391 -18.68 1.95 -30.27
CA ASP A 391 -18.50 2.43 -31.64
C ASP A 391 -19.79 3.04 -32.19
N ASP A 392 -20.95 2.53 -31.78
CA ASP A 392 -22.29 2.99 -32.18
C ASP A 392 -23.10 3.43 -30.95
N PRO A 393 -23.11 4.74 -30.63
CA PRO A 393 -23.91 5.27 -29.53
C PRO A 393 -25.42 5.05 -29.70
N LEU A 394 -25.93 4.91 -30.94
CA LEU A 394 -27.35 4.68 -31.20
C LEU A 394 -27.76 3.29 -30.77
N ALA A 395 -26.97 2.28 -31.15
CA ALA A 395 -27.16 0.92 -30.66
C ALA A 395 -26.90 0.80 -29.14
N ALA A 396 -26.06 1.66 -28.56
CA ALA A 396 -25.81 1.73 -27.12
C ALA A 396 -26.86 2.54 -26.32
N CYS A 397 -27.88 3.11 -26.97
CA CYS A 397 -28.78 4.11 -26.36
C CYS A 397 -29.39 3.66 -25.02
N THR A 398 -29.94 2.45 -24.97
CA THR A 398 -30.57 1.91 -23.75
C THR A 398 -29.56 1.75 -22.62
N MET A 399 -28.38 1.18 -22.91
CA MET A 399 -27.31 1.02 -21.92
C MET A 399 -26.83 2.36 -21.37
N ILE A 400 -26.73 3.39 -22.24
CA ILE A 400 -26.37 4.75 -21.83
C ILE A 400 -27.49 5.38 -20.97
N ALA A 401 -28.76 5.15 -21.33
CA ALA A 401 -29.91 5.64 -20.55
C ALA A 401 -29.98 4.98 -19.17
N ASP A 402 -29.71 3.68 -19.07
CA ASP A 402 -29.66 2.94 -17.81
C ASP A 402 -28.51 3.44 -16.94
N ALA A 403 -27.31 3.64 -17.50
CA ALA A 403 -26.18 4.21 -16.78
C ALA A 403 -26.48 5.62 -16.25
N LYS A 404 -27.23 6.43 -17.02
CA LYS A 404 -27.73 7.73 -16.56
C LYS A 404 -28.68 7.54 -15.38
N ALA A 405 -29.70 6.70 -15.52
CA ALA A 405 -30.72 6.47 -14.50
C ALA A 405 -30.12 5.93 -13.19
N LEU A 406 -29.20 4.97 -13.27
CA LEU A 406 -28.46 4.46 -12.11
C LEU A 406 -27.65 5.55 -11.43
N GLY A 407 -26.93 6.38 -12.19
CA GLY A 407 -26.24 7.55 -11.65
C GLY A 407 -27.17 8.54 -10.93
N GLU A 408 -28.41 8.69 -11.39
CA GLU A 408 -29.43 9.51 -10.72
C GLU A 408 -29.95 8.85 -9.44
N MET A 409 -30.25 7.54 -9.48
CA MET A 409 -30.71 6.75 -8.33
C MET A 409 -29.67 6.72 -7.20
N GLU A 410 -28.38 6.64 -7.54
CA GLU A 410 -27.28 6.62 -6.57
C GLU A 410 -26.85 8.02 -6.10
N GLY A 411 -27.45 9.09 -6.64
CA GLY A 411 -27.05 10.47 -6.32
C GLY A 411 -25.71 10.90 -6.95
N LEU A 412 -25.13 10.09 -7.85
CA LEU A 412 -23.89 10.35 -8.58
C LEU A 412 -24.15 11.18 -9.86
N MET A 413 -24.65 12.41 -9.70
CA MET A 413 -25.11 13.25 -10.83
C MET A 413 -24.02 13.55 -11.88
N GLY A 414 -22.75 13.51 -11.52
CA GLY A 414 -21.64 13.59 -12.48
C GLY A 414 -21.57 12.38 -13.43
N HIS A 415 -21.82 11.17 -12.93
CA HIS A 415 -21.91 9.95 -13.74
C HIS A 415 -23.14 10.01 -14.65
N ALA A 416 -24.28 10.43 -14.09
CA ALA A 416 -25.51 10.61 -14.87
C ALA A 416 -25.35 11.61 -16.00
N ALA A 417 -24.73 12.77 -15.73
CA ALA A 417 -24.45 13.78 -16.75
C ALA A 417 -23.48 13.25 -17.84
N ALA A 418 -22.44 12.50 -17.44
CA ALA A 418 -21.50 11.90 -18.39
C ALA A 418 -22.18 10.87 -19.32
N ALA A 419 -23.14 10.09 -18.82
CA ALA A 419 -23.96 9.21 -19.64
C ALA A 419 -24.94 10.01 -20.53
N ALA A 420 -25.62 11.01 -19.98
CA ALA A 420 -26.61 11.83 -20.69
C ALA A 420 -26.04 12.51 -21.95
N VAL A 421 -24.81 13.05 -21.89
CA VAL A 421 -24.18 13.71 -23.06
C VAL A 421 -23.84 12.73 -24.20
N ARG A 422 -23.82 11.43 -23.92
CA ARG A 422 -23.59 10.36 -24.90
C ARG A 422 -24.88 9.79 -25.49
N LEU A 423 -26.05 10.18 -24.98
CA LEU A 423 -27.33 9.76 -25.56
C LEU A 423 -27.49 10.28 -27.00
N PRO A 424 -27.91 9.43 -27.94
CA PRO A 424 -28.22 9.85 -29.30
C PRO A 424 -29.33 10.88 -29.31
N ARG A 425 -29.19 11.92 -30.15
CA ARG A 425 -30.26 12.90 -30.35
C ARG A 425 -31.31 12.30 -31.28
N HIS A 426 -32.55 12.18 -30.80
CA HIS A 426 -33.69 11.75 -31.62
C HIS A 426 -33.98 12.77 -32.74
N SER A 427 -33.96 12.32 -33.99
CA SER A 427 -34.43 13.11 -35.13
C SER A 427 -35.93 12.92 -35.35
N GLY A 428 -36.74 13.69 -34.60
CA GLY A 428 -38.03 14.26 -35.01
C GLY A 428 -39.27 13.37 -35.19
N SER A 429 -40.25 13.52 -34.29
CA SER A 429 -41.64 13.85 -34.64
C SER A 429 -42.28 14.58 -33.46
N GLY A 430 -42.92 15.72 -33.73
CA GLY A 430 -43.44 16.63 -32.71
C GLY A 430 -44.85 16.27 -32.28
N GLU A 431 -45.11 16.36 -30.97
CA GLU A 431 -46.37 16.81 -30.42
C GLU A 431 -46.10 17.46 -29.05
N ALA A 432 -46.77 18.58 -28.81
CA ALA A 432 -46.41 19.58 -27.81
C ALA A 432 -46.78 19.19 -26.39
N LEU A 433 -45.81 19.20 -25.47
CA LEU A 433 -46.04 19.37 -24.03
C LEU A 433 -44.92 20.24 -23.41
N THR A 434 -45.30 21.49 -23.14
CA THR A 434 -44.84 22.41 -22.08
C THR A 434 -43.45 22.18 -21.45
N GLY A 435 -42.49 23.04 -21.81
CA GLY A 435 -41.19 23.13 -21.13
C GLY A 435 -40.18 23.87 -22.00
N SER A 436 -40.20 25.20 -21.93
CA SER A 436 -39.53 26.14 -22.85
C SER A 436 -38.02 25.90 -23.02
N ALA A 437 -37.68 25.03 -23.97
CA ALA A 437 -36.43 25.06 -24.70
C ALA A 437 -36.53 26.12 -25.80
N ALA A 438 -35.88 27.26 -25.59
CA ALA A 438 -35.52 28.19 -26.65
C ALA A 438 -34.27 28.97 -26.24
N LEU A 439 -33.09 28.51 -26.69
CA LEU A 439 -32.06 29.37 -27.28
C LEU A 439 -30.90 28.53 -27.84
N LYS A 440 -30.84 28.54 -29.18
CA LYS A 440 -29.62 28.30 -29.95
C LYS A 440 -28.56 29.35 -29.58
N LYS A 441 -27.35 28.93 -29.20
CA LYS A 441 -26.05 29.46 -29.69
C LYS A 441 -24.86 28.74 -29.03
N ASN A 442 -23.77 28.67 -29.79
CA ASN A 442 -22.46 28.12 -29.45
C ASN A 442 -21.93 28.53 -28.08
N LEU A 443 -21.36 27.56 -27.35
CA LEU A 443 -20.39 27.72 -26.26
C LEU A 443 -19.41 26.55 -26.40
N SER A 444 -18.30 26.65 -27.13
CA SER A 444 -17.07 27.37 -26.76
C SER A 444 -16.78 27.29 -25.26
N THR A 445 -15.52 27.06 -24.92
CA THR A 445 -14.86 27.24 -23.63
C THR A 445 -15.00 28.67 -23.07
N LYS A 446 -16.19 29.28 -23.12
CA LYS A 446 -16.50 30.64 -22.69
C LYS A 446 -17.59 30.76 -21.62
N ASP A 447 -18.27 29.68 -21.24
CA ASP A 447 -19.37 29.75 -20.25
C ASP A 447 -19.10 28.87 -19.02
N TRP A 448 -18.02 29.17 -18.30
CA TRP A 448 -17.87 28.74 -16.90
C TRP A 448 -18.78 29.54 -15.95
N ASP A 449 -19.47 30.54 -16.50
CA ASP A 449 -20.55 31.31 -15.89
C ASP A 449 -21.45 31.92 -16.98
N THR A 450 -22.67 31.43 -17.18
CA THR A 450 -23.68 32.20 -17.95
C THR A 450 -24.80 32.79 -17.11
N LYS A 451 -24.75 32.66 -15.79
CA LYS A 451 -25.64 33.35 -14.87
C LYS A 451 -24.87 33.40 -13.57
N GLY A 452 -24.37 34.58 -13.16
CA GLY A 452 -23.56 34.83 -11.95
C GLY A 452 -24.21 34.30 -10.66
N ASN A 453 -24.28 32.98 -10.56
CA ASN A 453 -25.15 32.22 -9.68
C ASN A 453 -24.32 31.14 -8.96
N ARG A 454 -23.01 31.09 -9.21
CA ARG A 454 -22.04 30.23 -8.52
C ARG A 454 -20.81 31.03 -8.15
N LEU A 455 -20.37 30.86 -6.90
CA LEU A 455 -19.12 31.41 -6.41
C LEU A 455 -17.94 30.67 -7.02
N HIS A 456 -16.96 31.40 -7.55
CA HIS A 456 -15.72 30.84 -8.07
C HIS A 456 -14.65 30.81 -6.98
N PHE A 457 -14.11 29.62 -6.67
CA PHE A 457 -13.17 29.40 -5.57
C PHE A 457 -11.84 28.83 -6.09
N ALA A 458 -10.80 29.66 -6.16
CA ALA A 458 -9.47 29.26 -6.61
C ALA A 458 -8.63 28.56 -5.53
N LEU A 459 -7.94 27.49 -5.91
CA LEU A 459 -7.04 26.71 -5.06
C LEU A 459 -5.72 26.44 -5.76
N PRO A 460 -4.61 26.27 -5.01
CA PRO A 460 -3.34 25.86 -5.60
C PRO A 460 -3.45 24.49 -6.26
N LYS A 461 -3.02 24.38 -7.52
CA LYS A 461 -3.15 23.14 -8.30
C LYS A 461 -2.18 22.02 -7.87
N LYS A 462 -1.06 22.37 -7.24
CA LYS A 462 -0.01 21.43 -6.78
C LYS A 462 0.82 22.02 -5.62
N GLY A 463 1.54 21.16 -4.90
CA GLY A 463 2.47 21.54 -3.83
C GLY A 463 1.92 21.39 -2.42
N ARG A 464 2.76 21.65 -1.40
CA ARG A 464 2.43 21.42 0.03
C ARG A 464 1.18 22.17 0.50
N ILE A 465 0.95 23.38 -0.02
CA ILE A 465 -0.24 24.18 0.29
C ILE A 465 -1.49 23.53 -0.34
N ALA A 466 -1.39 23.01 -1.57
CA ALA A 466 -2.50 22.34 -2.26
C ALA A 466 -3.04 21.14 -1.47
N GLU A 467 -2.17 20.23 -1.03
CA GLU A 467 -2.56 19.05 -0.26
C GLU A 467 -3.31 19.41 1.03
N LYS A 468 -2.84 20.44 1.74
CA LYS A 468 -3.52 20.94 2.94
C LYS A 468 -4.87 21.56 2.58
N CYS A 469 -4.95 22.38 1.53
CA CYS A 469 -6.21 22.98 1.07
C CYS A 469 -7.27 21.92 0.74
N LEU A 470 -6.90 20.85 0.04
CA LEU A 470 -7.85 19.77 -0.30
C LEU A 470 -8.44 19.12 0.97
N LYS A 471 -7.60 18.87 1.98
CA LYS A 471 -8.05 18.34 3.28
C LYS A 471 -9.00 19.30 3.99
N PHE A 472 -8.69 20.60 3.97
CA PHE A 472 -9.57 21.63 4.55
C PHE A 472 -10.95 21.70 3.88
N LEU A 473 -11.03 21.52 2.57
CA LEU A 473 -12.29 21.60 1.84
C LEU A 473 -13.17 20.37 2.05
N ALA A 474 -12.56 19.18 2.05
CA ALA A 474 -13.27 17.96 2.42
C ALA A 474 -13.85 18.08 3.84
N ALA A 475 -13.06 18.59 4.78
CA ALA A 475 -13.50 18.78 6.16
C ALA A 475 -14.53 19.92 6.32
N ALA A 476 -14.46 20.96 5.49
CA ALA A 476 -15.49 22.00 5.41
C ALA A 476 -16.79 21.52 4.70
N GLY A 477 -16.86 20.24 4.31
CA GLY A 477 -18.04 19.64 3.69
C GLY A 477 -18.33 20.22 2.31
N LEU A 478 -17.29 20.57 1.53
CA LEU A 478 -17.42 20.87 0.11
C LEU A 478 -17.22 19.56 -0.66
N GLU A 479 -18.32 19.00 -1.15
CA GLU A 479 -18.30 17.75 -1.90
C GLU A 479 -18.13 18.07 -3.39
N TYR A 480 -16.98 17.74 -3.94
CA TYR A 480 -16.70 17.90 -5.36
C TYR A 480 -15.92 16.69 -5.86
N ASP A 481 -16.01 16.47 -7.15
CA ASP A 481 -15.26 15.43 -7.85
C ASP A 481 -14.38 16.11 -8.89
N ARG A 482 -13.10 15.76 -8.89
CA ARG A 482 -12.10 16.31 -9.79
C ARG A 482 -11.54 15.16 -10.64
N PRO A 483 -11.91 15.07 -11.93
CA PRO A 483 -11.27 14.14 -12.85
C PRO A 483 -9.77 14.47 -13.03
N ASP A 484 -8.96 13.47 -13.32
CA ASP A 484 -7.55 13.67 -13.63
C ASP A 484 -7.37 14.64 -14.81
N ARG A 485 -6.49 15.64 -14.63
CA ARG A 485 -6.12 16.66 -15.62
C ARG A 485 -7.15 17.76 -15.93
N VAL A 486 -8.17 17.95 -15.09
CA VAL A 486 -9.10 19.08 -15.19
C VAL A 486 -8.80 20.12 -14.11
N ASP A 487 -8.69 21.39 -14.50
CA ASP A 487 -8.40 22.53 -13.60
C ASP A 487 -9.67 23.19 -13.02
N VAL A 488 -10.85 22.59 -13.21
CA VAL A 488 -12.12 23.09 -12.69
C VAL A 488 -12.95 21.92 -12.14
N ALA A 489 -13.54 22.09 -10.96
CA ALA A 489 -14.43 21.12 -10.34
C ALA A 489 -15.69 21.81 -9.80
N LEU A 490 -16.86 21.25 -10.07
CA LEU A 490 -18.12 21.77 -9.53
C LEU A 490 -18.39 21.15 -8.16
N VAL A 491 -18.68 21.98 -7.17
CA VAL A 491 -19.17 21.53 -5.86
C VAL A 491 -20.63 21.09 -6.02
N ARG A 492 -20.92 19.87 -5.58
CA ARG A 492 -22.22 19.19 -5.75
C ARG A 492 -23.25 19.70 -4.76
N ASN A 493 -22.83 19.98 -3.53
CA ASN A 493 -23.70 20.36 -2.42
C ASN A 493 -23.81 21.88 -2.16
N MET A 494 -23.16 22.71 -2.99
CA MET A 494 -23.22 24.18 -2.93
C MET A 494 -23.07 24.81 -4.32
N PRO A 495 -23.58 26.04 -4.54
CA PRO A 495 -23.34 26.80 -5.77
C PRO A 495 -21.91 27.37 -5.80
N ILE A 496 -20.91 26.49 -5.82
CA ILE A 496 -19.48 26.83 -5.84
C ILE A 496 -18.80 26.08 -6.99
N THR A 497 -17.93 26.76 -7.70
CA THR A 497 -17.05 26.16 -8.72
C THR A 497 -15.61 26.34 -8.25
N ILE A 498 -14.93 25.23 -7.98
CA ILE A 498 -13.52 25.21 -7.59
C ILE A 498 -12.65 25.29 -8.85
N ILE A 499 -11.65 26.17 -8.81
CA ILE A 499 -10.71 26.40 -9.93
C ILE A 499 -9.29 26.13 -9.41
N PHE A 500 -8.57 25.20 -10.02
CA PHE A 500 -7.20 24.84 -9.65
C PHE A 500 -6.20 25.65 -10.46
N LEU A 501 -5.54 26.61 -9.82
CA LEU A 501 -4.60 27.53 -10.46
C LEU A 501 -3.17 27.37 -9.91
N PRO A 502 -2.13 27.77 -10.64
CA PRO A 502 -0.82 28.02 -10.04
C PRO A 502 -0.94 28.96 -8.84
N ALA A 503 -0.25 28.66 -7.74
CA ALA A 503 -0.38 29.46 -6.51
C ALA A 503 -0.09 30.96 -6.74
N GLY A 504 0.88 31.26 -7.61
CA GLY A 504 1.25 32.62 -8.00
C GLY A 504 0.14 33.42 -8.69
N ASP A 505 -0.81 32.75 -9.33
CA ASP A 505 -1.86 33.42 -10.12
C ASP A 505 -3.09 33.75 -9.25
N ILE A 506 -3.31 33.02 -8.15
CA ILE A 506 -4.56 33.10 -7.37
C ILE A 506 -4.81 34.50 -6.82
N ALA A 507 -3.79 35.17 -6.29
CA ALA A 507 -3.94 36.52 -5.75
C ALA A 507 -4.42 37.50 -6.83
N GLN A 508 -3.80 37.45 -8.00
CA GLN A 508 -4.14 38.32 -9.12
C GLN A 508 -5.57 38.07 -9.62
N TYR A 509 -5.96 36.81 -9.81
CA TYR A 509 -7.31 36.47 -10.29
C TYR A 509 -8.40 36.90 -9.30
N VAL A 510 -8.14 36.79 -8.00
CA VAL A 510 -9.07 37.28 -6.97
C VAL A 510 -9.10 38.81 -6.92
N GLY A 511 -7.95 39.49 -7.01
CA GLY A 511 -7.87 40.95 -6.98
C GLY A 511 -8.54 41.63 -8.18
N GLU A 512 -8.39 41.05 -9.37
CA GLU A 512 -9.01 41.54 -10.62
C GLU A 512 -10.52 41.23 -10.70
N GLY A 513 -11.05 40.39 -9.81
CA GLY A 513 -12.46 40.00 -9.80
C GLY A 513 -12.82 38.88 -10.78
N ASN A 514 -11.81 38.21 -11.34
CA ASN A 514 -12.00 37.02 -12.16
C ASN A 514 -12.37 35.79 -11.32
N VAL A 515 -12.12 35.83 -10.01
CA VAL A 515 -12.48 34.77 -9.05
C VAL A 515 -12.96 35.42 -7.74
N ASP A 516 -14.00 34.86 -7.14
CA ASP A 516 -14.60 35.42 -5.91
C ASP A 516 -13.77 35.15 -4.65
N LEU A 517 -13.23 33.94 -4.52
CA LEU A 517 -12.58 33.43 -3.32
C LEU A 517 -11.31 32.65 -3.69
N GLY A 518 -10.27 32.67 -2.87
CA GLY A 518 -9.04 31.92 -3.14
C GLY A 518 -8.23 31.58 -1.90
N ILE A 519 -7.40 30.53 -1.97
CA ILE A 519 -6.37 30.24 -0.96
C ILE A 519 -4.98 30.42 -1.58
N THR A 520 -4.17 31.31 -1.00
CA THR A 520 -2.78 31.54 -1.43
C THR A 520 -1.92 32.02 -0.25
N GLY A 521 -0.63 32.26 -0.48
CA GLY A 521 0.31 32.80 0.52
C GLY A 521 0.25 34.33 0.61
N GLU A 522 0.57 34.90 1.78
CA GLU A 522 0.67 36.36 1.95
C GLU A 522 1.80 36.97 1.14
N ASP A 523 2.87 36.21 0.91
CA ASP A 523 3.98 36.52 0.02
C ASP A 523 3.52 36.69 -1.43
N ILE A 524 2.63 35.81 -1.91
CA ILE A 524 2.07 35.92 -3.27
C ILE A 524 1.17 37.15 -3.40
N ILE A 525 0.41 37.49 -2.36
CA ILE A 525 -0.43 38.70 -2.36
C ILE A 525 0.45 39.96 -2.41
N ALA A 526 1.51 39.99 -1.60
CA ALA A 526 2.47 41.09 -1.58
C ALA A 526 3.17 41.25 -2.93
N GLU A 527 3.56 40.14 -3.56
CA GLU A 527 4.22 40.14 -4.87
C GLU A 527 3.29 40.56 -6.01
N ALA A 528 2.02 40.14 -5.98
CA ALA A 528 1.04 40.50 -7.01
C ALA A 528 0.64 41.99 -6.96
N GLY A 529 0.82 42.67 -5.82
CA GLY A 529 0.50 44.09 -5.68
C GLY A 529 -0.99 44.43 -5.84
N VAL A 530 -1.87 43.45 -5.63
CA VAL A 530 -3.32 43.58 -5.83
C VAL A 530 -4.09 43.81 -4.53
N SER A 531 -5.25 44.47 -4.64
CA SER A 531 -6.15 44.68 -3.50
C SER A 531 -7.12 43.52 -3.34
N VAL A 532 -6.99 42.76 -2.25
CA VAL A 532 -7.88 41.64 -1.88
C VAL A 532 -8.30 41.76 -0.42
N GLN A 533 -9.48 41.23 -0.08
CA GLN A 533 -9.91 41.13 1.32
C GLN A 533 -9.35 39.84 1.92
N LYS A 534 -8.53 39.96 2.97
CA LYS A 534 -8.05 38.81 3.76
C LYS A 534 -9.14 38.35 4.73
N GLU A 535 -9.74 37.21 4.45
CA GLU A 535 -10.86 36.69 5.24
C GLU A 535 -10.39 36.04 6.54
N MET A 536 -9.33 35.23 6.48
CA MET A 536 -8.73 34.58 7.65
C MET A 536 -7.35 33.98 7.36
N GLN A 537 -6.54 33.85 8.41
CA GLN A 537 -5.32 33.05 8.38
C GLN A 537 -5.64 31.57 8.62
N LEU A 538 -5.05 30.68 7.81
CA LEU A 538 -5.34 29.26 7.87
C LEU A 538 -4.37 28.48 8.79
N GLY A 539 -3.31 29.14 9.28
CA GLY A 539 -2.41 28.60 10.29
C GLY A 539 -1.39 27.57 9.78
N PHE A 540 -1.28 27.38 8.47
CA PHE A 540 -0.27 26.51 7.83
C PHE A 540 0.47 27.25 6.70
N GLY A 541 1.58 26.65 6.23
CA GLY A 541 2.43 27.26 5.21
C GLY A 541 3.24 28.44 5.75
N LYS A 542 3.56 28.43 7.05
CA LYS A 542 4.29 29.51 7.72
C LYS A 542 5.75 29.54 7.25
N CYS A 543 6.15 30.63 6.65
CA CYS A 543 7.50 30.87 6.15
C CYS A 543 7.91 32.32 6.40
N ARG A 544 9.19 32.62 6.22
CA ARG A 544 9.73 33.98 6.14
C ARG A 544 10.30 34.19 4.75
N LEU A 545 9.89 35.25 4.06
CA LEU A 545 10.59 35.71 2.87
C LEU A 545 11.80 36.52 3.33
N SER A 546 13.01 36.06 3.04
CA SER A 546 14.20 36.61 3.69
C SER A 546 15.33 36.88 2.70
N LEU A 547 16.14 37.90 3.02
CA LEU A 547 17.41 38.17 2.33
C LEU A 547 18.46 37.18 2.84
N LEU A 548 19.01 36.42 1.90
CA LEU A 548 19.95 35.33 2.13
C LEU A 548 21.28 35.64 1.44
N VAL A 549 22.37 35.46 2.18
CA VAL A 549 23.73 35.81 1.73
C VAL A 549 24.69 34.67 1.98
N PRO A 550 25.82 34.58 1.24
CA PRO A 550 26.85 33.58 1.52
C PRO A 550 27.31 33.65 2.98
N ASN A 551 27.58 32.49 3.59
CA ASN A 551 27.94 32.40 5.02
C ASN A 551 29.11 33.29 5.46
N GLU A 552 30.03 33.61 4.54
CA GLU A 552 31.15 34.55 4.75
C GLU A 552 30.70 36.00 4.99
N HIS A 553 29.47 36.34 4.58
CA HIS A 553 28.86 37.66 4.76
C HIS A 553 27.80 37.69 5.87
N ARG A 554 27.78 36.70 6.78
CA ARG A 554 26.78 36.61 7.86
C ARG A 554 26.68 37.82 8.78
N ASP A 555 27.76 38.59 8.92
CA ASP A 555 27.84 39.76 9.79
C ASP A 555 27.63 41.08 9.00
N ALA A 556 27.29 40.99 7.71
CA ALA A 556 26.95 42.14 6.87
C ALA A 556 25.58 42.73 7.27
N ARG A 557 25.40 44.02 7.01
CA ARG A 557 24.11 44.69 7.22
C ARG A 557 23.30 44.64 5.92
N PRO A 558 21.96 44.60 5.99
CA PRO A 558 21.13 44.62 4.78
C PRO A 558 21.40 45.81 3.86
N ALA A 559 21.79 46.97 4.41
CA ALA A 559 22.17 48.16 3.65
C ALA A 559 23.44 47.97 2.80
N ASP A 560 24.34 47.06 3.19
CA ASP A 560 25.57 46.78 2.45
C ASP A 560 25.28 46.04 1.12
N TYR A 561 24.06 45.53 0.94
CA TYR A 561 23.59 44.89 -0.30
C TYR A 561 22.84 45.84 -1.25
N ALA A 562 22.71 47.13 -0.92
CA ALA A 562 22.20 48.12 -1.86
C ALA A 562 23.13 48.24 -3.07
N GLY A 563 22.59 48.21 -4.30
CA GLY A 563 23.38 48.26 -5.54
C GLY A 563 23.88 46.90 -6.04
N HIS A 564 23.69 45.82 -5.28
CA HIS A 564 24.14 44.47 -5.65
C HIS A 564 23.18 43.75 -6.61
N ARG A 565 23.61 42.58 -7.11
CA ARG A 565 22.79 41.67 -7.92
C ARG A 565 22.00 40.74 -7.01
N ILE A 566 20.69 40.94 -6.97
CA ILE A 566 19.75 40.12 -6.18
C ILE A 566 18.94 39.24 -7.11
N VAL A 567 18.90 37.94 -6.82
CA VAL A 567 18.06 36.99 -7.54
C VAL A 567 16.91 36.52 -6.66
N THR A 568 15.69 36.53 -7.19
CA THR A 568 14.49 36.15 -6.44
C THR A 568 13.35 35.76 -7.37
N SER A 569 12.40 34.99 -6.86
CA SER A 569 11.07 34.81 -7.48
C SER A 569 10.06 35.90 -7.04
N PHE A 570 10.47 36.83 -6.16
CA PHE A 570 9.63 37.90 -5.58
C PHE A 570 10.18 39.31 -5.89
N PRO A 571 10.28 39.71 -7.17
CA PRO A 571 10.89 40.96 -7.57
C PRO A 571 10.19 42.21 -7.03
N GLU A 572 8.85 42.25 -6.92
CA GLU A 572 8.15 43.44 -6.44
C GLU A 572 8.37 43.65 -4.93
N VAL A 573 8.34 42.58 -4.13
CA VAL A 573 8.68 42.67 -2.71
C VAL A 573 10.15 43.08 -2.52
N ALA A 574 11.06 42.52 -3.31
CA ALA A 574 12.47 42.89 -3.27
C ALA A 574 12.67 44.38 -3.65
N LYS A 575 12.00 44.88 -4.69
CA LYS A 575 12.07 46.29 -5.10
C LYS A 575 11.56 47.20 -4.00
N ALA A 576 10.42 46.87 -3.39
CA ALA A 576 9.86 47.65 -2.30
C ALA A 576 10.81 47.72 -1.09
N TYR A 577 11.48 46.60 -0.77
CA TYR A 577 12.45 46.53 0.30
C TYR A 577 13.73 47.35 0.02
N PHE A 578 14.29 47.23 -1.19
CA PHE A 578 15.54 47.91 -1.55
C PHE A 578 15.35 49.37 -1.95
N ALA A 579 14.17 49.81 -2.40
CA ALA A 579 13.92 51.21 -2.78
C ALA A 579 14.39 52.26 -1.76
N PRO A 580 14.07 52.18 -0.45
CA PRO A 580 14.59 53.13 0.53
C PRO A 580 16.10 52.98 0.77
N LEU A 581 16.67 51.79 0.62
CA LEU A 581 18.11 51.53 0.79
C LEU A 581 18.93 52.10 -0.38
N ASP A 582 18.44 51.89 -1.60
CA ASP A 582 18.98 52.43 -2.84
C ASP A 582 18.98 53.96 -2.83
N ALA A 583 17.87 54.56 -2.39
CA ALA A 583 17.74 56.01 -2.26
C ALA A 583 18.73 56.60 -1.25
N ALA A 584 18.96 55.93 -0.12
CA ALA A 584 19.90 56.38 0.91
C ALA A 584 21.37 56.27 0.46
N ALA A 585 21.69 55.26 -0.35
CA ALA A 585 23.05 54.99 -0.82
C ALA A 585 23.38 55.64 -2.18
N GLY A 586 22.39 56.17 -2.91
CA GLY A 586 22.58 56.74 -4.25
C GLY A 586 22.93 55.69 -5.31
N VAL A 587 22.49 54.44 -5.11
CA VAL A 587 22.76 53.29 -5.99
C VAL A 587 21.46 52.69 -6.51
N LYS A 588 21.54 51.68 -7.37
CA LYS A 588 20.39 50.93 -7.87
C LYS A 588 20.64 49.43 -7.80
N THR A 589 19.90 48.73 -6.97
CA THR A 589 19.97 47.27 -6.82
C THR A 589 19.48 46.60 -8.10
N SER A 590 20.23 45.60 -8.58
CA SER A 590 19.92 44.83 -9.78
C SER A 590 19.12 43.59 -9.40
N ILE A 591 17.79 43.67 -9.49
CA ILE A 591 16.89 42.57 -9.13
C ILE A 591 16.54 41.76 -10.38
N LYS A 592 16.81 40.45 -10.36
CA LYS A 592 16.53 39.53 -11.45
C LYS A 592 15.56 38.43 -11.01
N PHE A 593 14.52 38.24 -11.82
CA PHE A 593 13.57 37.16 -11.63
C PHE A 593 14.20 35.81 -12.00
N VAL A 594 14.12 34.83 -11.10
CA VAL A 594 14.44 33.44 -11.37
C VAL A 594 13.36 32.56 -10.74
N SER A 595 12.83 31.62 -11.52
CA SER A 595 11.88 30.63 -11.05
C SER A 595 12.59 29.29 -10.80
N GLY A 596 12.50 28.79 -9.56
CA GLY A 596 13.11 27.53 -9.13
C GLY A 596 14.61 27.65 -8.79
N SER A 597 15.05 26.86 -7.80
CA SER A 597 16.46 26.73 -7.37
C SER A 597 17.20 28.05 -7.16
N VAL A 598 16.53 29.04 -6.55
CA VAL A 598 17.09 30.37 -6.28
C VAL A 598 18.35 30.27 -5.42
N GLU A 599 18.41 29.30 -4.51
CA GLU A 599 19.54 29.02 -3.61
C GLU A 599 20.86 28.71 -4.34
N ALA A 600 20.81 28.29 -5.61
CA ALA A 600 22.00 28.00 -6.40
C ALA A 600 22.64 29.26 -7.01
N ALA A 601 21.91 30.39 -7.08
CA ALA A 601 22.32 31.56 -7.84
C ALA A 601 23.64 32.19 -7.35
N CYS A 602 23.87 32.23 -6.03
CA CYS A 602 25.12 32.75 -5.46
C CYS A 602 26.32 31.86 -5.83
N LYS A 603 26.21 30.55 -5.68
CA LYS A 603 27.28 29.59 -6.02
C LYS A 603 27.62 29.61 -7.51
N LEU A 604 26.65 29.89 -8.37
CA LEU A 604 26.83 29.99 -9.82
C LEU A 604 27.33 31.37 -10.27
N GLY A 605 27.57 32.32 -9.36
CA GLY A 605 28.02 33.69 -9.67
C GLY A 605 26.95 34.56 -10.34
N LEU A 606 25.69 34.12 -10.34
CA LEU A 606 24.55 34.82 -10.95
C LEU A 606 24.00 35.93 -10.05
N ALA A 607 24.22 35.83 -8.74
CA ALA A 607 23.74 36.77 -7.73
C ALA A 607 24.79 36.98 -6.62
N ASP A 608 24.77 38.15 -6.00
CA ASP A 608 25.55 38.46 -4.80
C ASP A 608 24.76 38.10 -3.52
N ALA A 609 23.42 38.14 -3.61
CA ALA A 609 22.50 37.64 -2.59
C ALA A 609 21.18 37.18 -3.22
N VAL A 610 20.37 36.45 -2.48
CA VAL A 610 19.07 35.98 -2.94
C VAL A 610 17.96 36.32 -1.96
N ILE A 611 16.74 36.48 -2.46
CA ILE A 611 15.54 36.57 -1.62
C ILE A 611 14.67 35.37 -1.93
N ASP A 612 14.42 34.53 -0.92
CA ASP A 612 13.60 33.33 -1.06
C ASP A 612 12.89 32.97 0.27
N LEU A 613 11.94 32.04 0.19
CA LEU A 613 11.15 31.56 1.32
C LEU A 613 11.96 30.61 2.22
N VAL A 614 11.99 30.93 3.51
CA VAL A 614 12.67 30.18 4.57
C VAL A 614 11.65 29.64 5.57
N GLU A 615 11.53 28.30 5.63
CA GLU A 615 10.73 27.61 6.66
C GLU A 615 11.62 27.21 7.85
N THR A 616 12.48 26.20 7.67
CA THR A 616 13.45 25.72 8.68
C THR A 616 14.90 26.17 8.41
N GLY A 617 15.15 26.74 7.22
CA GLY A 617 16.47 27.14 6.75
C GLY A 617 17.42 26.00 6.35
N THR A 618 16.97 24.74 6.33
CA THR A 618 17.84 23.59 6.03
C THR A 618 18.41 23.63 4.61
N THR A 619 17.56 23.88 3.61
CA THR A 619 17.98 23.97 2.19
C THR A 619 18.98 25.10 1.98
N MET A 620 18.72 26.26 2.57
CA MET A 620 19.59 27.43 2.44
C MET A 620 20.96 27.22 3.10
N ARG A 621 20.98 26.58 4.28
CA ARG A 621 22.25 26.18 4.92
C ARG A 621 23.05 25.18 4.08
N ALA A 622 22.39 24.21 3.46
CA ALA A 622 23.05 23.27 2.54
C ALA A 622 23.61 23.98 1.28
N ALA A 623 22.95 25.06 0.85
CA ALA A 623 23.44 25.93 -0.21
C ALA A 623 24.58 26.86 0.21
N GLY A 624 24.95 26.91 1.50
CA GLY A 624 26.00 27.79 2.01
C GLY A 624 25.53 29.22 2.26
N LEU A 625 24.23 29.43 2.43
CA LEU A 625 23.60 30.73 2.68
C LEU A 625 23.12 30.86 4.13
N CYS A 626 23.11 32.10 4.62
CA CYS A 626 22.57 32.49 5.92
C CYS A 626 21.54 33.63 5.78
N GLU A 627 20.58 33.66 6.70
CA GLU A 627 19.49 34.65 6.74
C GLU A 627 20.00 35.94 7.41
N LEU A 628 19.99 37.07 6.68
CA LEU A 628 20.34 38.38 7.24
C LEU A 628 19.13 39.07 7.88
N VAL A 629 18.00 39.06 7.18
CA VAL A 629 16.79 39.76 7.61
C VAL A 629 15.57 39.14 6.93
N SER A 630 14.47 39.07 7.68
CA SER A 630 13.17 38.71 7.13
C SER A 630 12.46 39.96 6.61
N LEU A 631 12.07 39.93 5.33
CA LEU A 631 11.33 40.98 4.67
C LEU A 631 9.83 40.88 4.99
N LEU A 632 9.33 39.65 5.10
CA LEU A 632 7.91 39.35 5.31
C LEU A 632 7.75 38.01 6.03
N GLU A 633 6.97 37.98 7.10
CA GLU A 633 6.39 36.73 7.60
C GLU A 633 5.13 36.40 6.79
N THR A 634 5.05 35.17 6.28
CA THR A 634 3.94 34.73 5.42
C THR A 634 3.34 33.41 5.90
N GLN A 635 2.05 33.23 5.64
CA GLN A 635 1.34 31.96 5.77
C GLN A 635 0.23 31.82 4.72
N ALA A 636 -0.40 30.66 4.63
CA ALA A 636 -1.59 30.47 3.80
C ALA A 636 -2.79 31.24 4.39
N VAL A 637 -3.47 31.98 3.53
CA VAL A 637 -4.63 32.81 3.86
C VAL A 637 -5.79 32.54 2.90
N LEU A 638 -7.01 32.66 3.42
CA LEU A 638 -8.22 32.72 2.61
C LEU A 638 -8.46 34.18 2.22
N ILE A 639 -8.60 34.45 0.93
CA ILE A 639 -8.83 35.78 0.37
C ILE A 639 -10.09 35.81 -0.47
N SER A 640 -10.76 36.97 -0.53
CA SER A 640 -11.90 37.18 -1.42
C SER A 640 -11.80 38.51 -2.17
N ASN A 641 -12.50 38.61 -3.29
CA ASN A 641 -12.68 39.89 -3.97
C ASN A 641 -13.59 40.81 -3.13
N PRO A 642 -13.20 42.07 -2.86
CA PRO A 642 -14.02 43.00 -2.08
C PRO A 642 -15.43 43.26 -2.66
N HIS A 643 -15.59 43.11 -3.97
CA HIS A 643 -16.80 43.41 -4.74
C HIS A 643 -17.56 42.16 -5.19
N SER A 644 -17.21 40.96 -4.69
CA SER A 644 -17.91 39.72 -5.07
C SER A 644 -19.41 39.79 -4.76
N PRO A 645 -20.30 39.39 -5.69
CA PRO A 645 -21.74 39.31 -5.43
C PRO A 645 -22.12 38.14 -4.51
N HIS A 646 -21.19 37.24 -4.19
CA HIS A 646 -21.43 35.99 -3.44
C HIS A 646 -21.05 36.07 -1.95
N ARG A 647 -21.21 37.24 -1.31
CA ARG A 647 -20.78 37.49 0.09
C ARG A 647 -21.37 36.53 1.13
N GLU A 648 -22.62 36.13 0.96
CA GLU A 648 -23.27 35.17 1.87
C GLU A 648 -22.59 33.80 1.82
N LEU A 649 -22.27 33.31 0.62
CA LEU A 649 -21.56 32.04 0.43
C LEU A 649 -20.13 32.10 0.98
N ILE A 650 -19.43 33.21 0.76
CA ILE A 650 -18.08 33.44 1.33
C ILE A 650 -18.13 33.34 2.86
N THR A 651 -19.11 34.02 3.48
CA THR A 651 -19.29 34.03 4.94
C THR A 651 -19.56 32.61 5.48
N MET A 652 -20.39 31.84 4.78
CA MET A 652 -20.66 30.45 5.13
C MET A 652 -19.42 29.56 5.02
N ILE A 653 -18.67 29.63 3.90
CA ILE A 653 -17.45 28.84 3.70
C ILE A 653 -16.42 29.16 4.78
N LYS A 654 -16.23 30.45 5.09
CA LYS A 654 -15.38 30.92 6.17
C LYS A 654 -15.77 30.30 7.51
N ALA A 655 -17.06 30.31 7.86
CA ALA A 655 -17.55 29.70 9.10
C ALA A 655 -17.29 28.18 9.16
N ARG A 656 -17.42 27.46 8.03
CA ARG A 656 -17.12 26.02 7.98
C ARG A 656 -15.63 25.72 8.12
N ILE A 657 -14.78 26.48 7.43
CA ILE A 657 -13.32 26.35 7.56
C ILE A 657 -12.88 26.67 8.99
N GLN A 658 -13.44 27.72 9.60
CA GLN A 658 -13.18 28.07 11.00
C GLN A 658 -13.62 26.97 11.96
N GLY A 659 -14.78 26.38 11.73
CA GLY A 659 -15.29 25.25 12.51
C GLY A 659 -14.35 24.05 12.51
N HIS A 660 -13.83 23.68 11.34
CA HIS A 660 -12.84 22.63 11.24
C HIS A 660 -11.51 23.02 11.92
N LEU A 661 -11.00 24.24 11.69
CA LEU A 661 -9.80 24.72 12.36
C LEU A 661 -9.93 24.66 13.88
N ASP A 662 -11.09 24.99 14.42
CA ASP A 662 -11.36 24.88 15.86
C ASP A 662 -11.45 23.42 16.31
N SER A 663 -12.05 22.53 15.52
CA SER A 663 -12.08 21.08 15.83
C SER A 663 -10.69 20.46 15.98
N THR A 664 -9.68 20.97 15.24
CA THR A 664 -8.29 20.49 15.37
C THR A 664 -7.55 21.03 16.61
N LYS A 665 -8.09 22.05 17.28
CA LYS A 665 -7.46 22.68 18.45
C LYS A 665 -7.97 22.11 19.78
N TYR A 666 -9.12 21.45 19.79
CA TYR A 666 -9.80 21.00 20.99
C TYR A 666 -10.20 19.52 20.87
N GLU A 667 -10.14 18.81 21.99
CA GLU A 667 -10.78 17.50 22.17
C GLU A 667 -11.93 17.62 23.15
N LEU A 668 -12.89 16.72 23.06
CA LEU A 668 -14.00 16.65 24.01
C LEU A 668 -13.62 15.66 25.12
N ILE A 669 -13.52 16.14 26.35
CA ILE A 669 -13.35 15.28 27.52
C ILE A 669 -14.72 15.06 28.15
N GLN A 670 -15.07 13.81 28.43
CA GLN A 670 -16.21 13.43 29.26
C GLN A 670 -15.71 12.71 30.51
N TYR A 671 -16.33 12.96 31.65
CA TYR A 671 -16.00 12.27 32.90
C TYR A 671 -17.15 12.36 33.88
N ASN A 672 -17.16 11.47 34.86
CA ASN A 672 -18.08 11.51 35.99
C ASN A 672 -17.40 12.15 37.20
N ALA A 673 -18.14 12.93 37.96
CA ALA A 673 -17.66 13.58 39.17
C ALA A 673 -18.77 13.64 40.22
N SER A 674 -18.41 13.46 41.50
CA SER A 674 -19.35 13.74 42.58
C SER A 674 -19.62 15.24 42.68
N ARG A 675 -20.80 15.61 43.16
CA ARG A 675 -21.18 17.03 43.34
C ARG A 675 -20.23 17.78 44.29
N ALA A 676 -19.55 17.07 45.19
CA ALA A 676 -18.58 17.65 46.12
C ALA A 676 -17.31 18.14 45.41
N ILE A 677 -16.81 17.41 44.40
CA ILE A 677 -15.57 17.75 43.68
C ILE A 677 -15.82 18.55 42.39
N LEU A 678 -17.07 18.63 41.94
CA LEU A 678 -17.47 19.34 40.71
C LEU A 678 -16.89 20.77 40.58
N PRO A 679 -16.84 21.63 41.62
CA PRO A 679 -16.27 22.97 41.49
C PRO A 679 -14.78 22.97 41.12
N GLU A 680 -14.02 21.95 41.50
CA GLU A 680 -12.61 21.81 41.13
C GLU A 680 -12.47 21.25 39.71
N CYS A 681 -13.27 20.25 39.34
CA CYS A 681 -13.28 19.68 37.99
C CYS A 681 -13.64 20.74 36.92
N ILE A 682 -14.58 21.66 37.20
CA ILE A 682 -14.95 22.75 36.28
C ILE A 682 -13.80 23.75 36.09
N LYS A 683 -12.95 23.99 37.11
CA LYS A 683 -11.75 24.84 36.95
C LYS A 683 -10.72 24.21 36.02
N LEU A 684 -10.59 22.88 36.06
CA LEU A 684 -9.70 22.13 35.17
C LEU A 684 -10.26 22.03 33.75
N THR A 685 -11.59 21.99 33.62
CA THR A 685 -12.30 21.84 32.34
C THR A 685 -13.36 22.93 32.14
N PRO A 686 -12.97 24.21 31.99
CA PRO A 686 -13.92 25.32 31.85
C PRO A 686 -14.73 25.26 30.54
N GLY A 687 -14.37 24.36 29.62
CA GLY A 687 -14.95 24.29 28.28
C GLY A 687 -14.55 25.50 27.42
N LYS A 688 -15.03 25.54 26.17
CA LYS A 688 -14.81 26.69 25.29
C LYS A 688 -15.62 27.93 25.74
N LYS A 689 -16.80 27.71 26.32
CA LYS A 689 -17.68 28.74 26.91
C LYS A 689 -18.11 28.37 28.33
N SER A 690 -18.55 27.13 28.50
CA SER A 690 -18.90 26.49 29.78
C SER A 690 -18.90 24.98 29.56
N PRO A 691 -18.61 24.13 30.57
CA PRO A 691 -18.86 22.71 30.47
C PRO A 691 -20.36 22.40 30.48
N THR A 692 -20.74 21.28 29.87
CA THR A 692 -22.07 20.68 29.99
C THR A 692 -22.08 19.77 31.22
N ILE A 693 -23.11 19.86 32.06
CA ILE A 693 -23.24 19.07 33.29
C ILE A 693 -24.61 18.36 33.26
N GLN A 694 -24.60 17.04 33.34
CA GLN A 694 -25.80 16.19 33.31
C GLN A 694 -25.89 15.37 34.61
N PRO A 695 -27.05 15.33 35.30
CA PRO A 695 -27.22 14.46 36.47
C PRO A 695 -27.22 12.99 36.06
N LEU A 696 -26.67 12.13 36.94
CA LEU A 696 -26.78 10.67 36.81
C LEU A 696 -27.90 10.12 37.71
N GLU A 697 -28.21 8.83 37.58
CA GLU A 697 -29.19 8.13 38.43
C GLU A 697 -28.80 8.20 39.91
N ASP A 698 -27.49 8.08 40.19
CA ASP A 698 -26.96 8.42 41.50
C ASP A 698 -26.98 9.95 41.67
N ALA A 699 -27.83 10.41 42.60
CA ALA A 699 -28.07 11.82 42.85
C ALA A 699 -26.79 12.59 43.26
N ASP A 700 -25.78 11.90 43.79
CA ASP A 700 -24.52 12.51 44.22
C ASP A 700 -23.52 12.71 43.08
N PHE A 701 -23.79 12.16 41.88
CA PHE A 701 -22.89 12.25 40.73
C PHE A 701 -23.48 13.02 39.53
N VAL A 702 -22.57 13.57 38.74
CA VAL A 702 -22.86 14.21 37.45
C VAL A 702 -21.87 13.73 36.39
N ALA A 703 -22.32 13.65 35.14
CA ALA A 703 -21.46 13.56 33.97
C ALA A 703 -21.14 14.98 33.48
N VAL A 704 -19.86 15.25 33.25
CA VAL A 704 -19.36 16.53 32.72
C VAL A 704 -18.78 16.32 31.34
N SER A 705 -19.10 17.20 30.40
CA SER A 705 -18.54 17.20 29.06
C SER A 705 -18.00 18.59 28.70
N ALA A 706 -16.72 18.67 28.32
CA ALA A 706 -16.03 19.94 28.10
C ALA A 706 -15.02 19.85 26.94
N MET A 707 -14.99 20.87 26.08
CA MET A 707 -13.95 21.02 25.07
C MET A 707 -12.67 21.58 25.71
N VAL A 708 -11.55 20.90 25.51
CA VAL A 708 -10.25 21.22 26.12
C VAL A 708 -9.17 21.32 25.04
N PRO A 709 -8.26 22.32 25.08
CA PRO A 709 -7.20 22.43 24.09
C PRO A 709 -6.33 21.17 24.03
N VAL A 710 -6.09 20.62 22.83
CA VAL A 710 -5.34 19.36 22.60
C VAL A 710 -4.03 19.30 23.39
N LYS A 711 -3.29 20.41 23.42
CA LYS A 711 -1.99 20.51 24.12
C LYS A 711 -2.07 20.36 25.64
N GLN A 712 -3.25 20.52 26.23
CA GLN A 712 -3.48 20.46 27.67
C GLN A 712 -4.20 19.18 28.10
N VAL A 713 -4.70 18.37 27.16
CA VAL A 713 -5.54 17.20 27.45
C VAL A 713 -4.85 16.24 28.41
N ALA A 714 -3.62 15.80 28.12
CA ALA A 714 -2.89 14.87 28.99
C ALA A 714 -2.78 15.40 30.42
N LYS A 715 -2.33 16.65 30.59
CA LYS A 715 -2.19 17.29 31.90
C LYS A 715 -3.53 17.43 32.64
N ILE A 716 -4.60 17.72 31.91
CA ILE A 716 -5.94 17.89 32.49
C ILE A 716 -6.53 16.55 32.89
N VAL A 717 -6.34 15.49 32.09
CA VAL A 717 -6.74 14.13 32.45
C VAL A 717 -6.03 13.70 33.74
N ASP A 718 -4.72 13.89 33.84
CA ASP A 718 -3.96 13.58 35.06
C ASP A 718 -4.48 14.36 36.29
N ALA A 719 -4.80 15.65 36.11
CA ALA A 719 -5.34 16.49 37.17
C ALA A 719 -6.77 16.09 37.57
N LEU A 720 -7.61 15.67 36.63
CA LEU A 720 -8.97 15.18 36.89
C LEU A 720 -8.92 13.88 37.71
N ILE A 721 -8.01 12.97 37.39
CA ILE A 721 -7.78 11.74 38.16
C ILE A 721 -7.37 12.10 39.59
N ALA A 722 -6.44 13.04 39.77
CA ALA A 722 -5.94 13.44 41.08
C ALA A 722 -7.03 14.06 41.99
N VAL A 723 -8.01 14.74 41.40
CA VAL A 723 -9.15 15.34 42.11
C VAL A 723 -10.29 14.32 42.37
N GLY A 724 -10.20 13.12 41.79
CA GLY A 724 -11.13 12.02 42.02
C GLY A 724 -12.26 11.89 41.00
N ALA A 725 -12.11 12.48 39.80
CA ALA A 725 -13.02 12.22 38.69
C ALA A 725 -12.84 10.78 38.17
N THR A 726 -13.92 10.16 37.70
CA THR A 726 -13.95 8.78 37.20
C THR A 726 -14.47 8.74 35.76
N ASP A 727 -14.33 7.58 35.10
CA ASP A 727 -14.88 7.33 33.75
C ASP A 727 -14.46 8.38 32.70
N ILE A 728 -13.19 8.81 32.78
CA ILE A 728 -12.66 9.87 31.91
C ILE A 728 -12.43 9.32 30.51
N MET A 729 -13.15 9.88 29.55
CA MET A 729 -13.08 9.57 28.13
C MET A 729 -12.66 10.79 27.33
N VAL A 730 -11.79 10.60 26.34
CA VAL A 730 -11.33 11.65 25.43
C VAL A 730 -11.81 11.32 24.02
N PHE A 731 -12.55 12.24 23.41
CA PHE A 731 -13.09 12.10 22.07
C PHE A 731 -12.50 13.14 21.13
N THR A 732 -12.11 12.69 19.95
CA THR A 732 -11.69 13.59 18.87
C THR A 732 -12.90 14.24 18.22
N ILE A 733 -12.81 15.55 17.98
CA ILE A 733 -13.87 16.32 17.34
C ILE A 733 -13.56 16.35 15.84
N LYS A 734 -14.41 15.75 15.02
CA LYS A 734 -14.23 15.76 13.56
C LYS A 734 -14.52 17.13 12.96
N ASP A 735 -15.54 17.82 13.49
CA ASP A 735 -15.95 19.16 13.08
C ASP A 735 -16.81 19.81 14.17
N CYS A 736 -16.83 21.14 14.24
CA CYS A 736 -17.74 21.88 15.12
C CYS A 736 -18.20 23.19 14.47
N ARG A 737 -19.33 23.73 14.95
CA ARG A 737 -19.83 25.07 14.60
C ARG A 737 -20.07 25.80 15.91
N VAL A 738 -19.58 27.02 16.04
CA VAL A 738 -19.70 27.83 17.28
C VAL A 738 -20.28 29.18 16.95
#